data_AF-A0A835Z5E5-F1
#
_entry.id   AF-A0A835Z5E5-F1
#
_cell.length_a   1.000
_cell.length_b   1.000
_cell.length_c   1.000
_cell.angle_alpha   90.00
_cell.angle_beta   90.00
_cell.angle_gamma   90.00
#
_symmetry.space_group_name_H-M   'P 1'
#
loop_
_entity.id
_entity.type
_entity.pdbx_description
1 polymer ?
#
loop_
_entity_poly.entity_id
_entity_poly.type
_entity_poly.pdbx_seq_one_letter_code
_entity_poly.pdbx_strand_id
1 'polypeptide(L)'
;MTTLSKPVTEEGAGDKRLFTYAMSETVLKKQKRCVRGAEEDVTIYLSAPVADVQLINFALYPGPRAQTETARTEKEMRKLLNAGVEMAWVDLCCISANVRNDIIDQGVIASWVVDDEIIHDFYHRFSLQLAAAASIPCVYIAGRTCQAAFERMITLGFISRMEELSSLGVTLCEAGDCRFAAIEGRPHPSHHLVTGREVSAMGIFKETIAMINGVVSCCASGDLSPGNISQCLITAMGIDEEELAVRMRGREYLTHLLYSSSSGRFPLRDVHLRNVKAHLPEVRATLSKWAERGINTLMSILRSGNIYLDLPAYDSTLDVWFEWLGAARFVTFMCNGIAARLLDPLFAARLEIWFERLGAARFVTFMCNGIAARLLDPLFAARLDIWFQRLGAARFVTFMCDSIAARVLDPLFAARLEIWFERLGAARFVTFMCGGIAVRLLDPLFAACLDIWFERLGAARFVTFMCNGIAARLLDPLFAARLEIWFERLGAARFVTFMCNGIAARLLDPLFAARLEIWFERLGAARFVTFMCNGIAARLLDPLFAASLEIWFERLGAARCVTFMCDSIAARLLDPLFAARLDIWFQRLGAARFVTFMCDSIAARLLDPLFAASLEIWFERLGAALFVTFMCGGVAARLLNPLFAASLDIWFERLGAARFVTFMCNGIAARLLDPLFAASLEIWFERLGAALFVTFMCGGVAARLLDPLFAACLEIWFERLGAARFVTFMCNGVAARLLDPLFAACLEIWFERLGAACFVTFMCDGVAARMLNPAFQAITSRWFNALGAQNFARIFGIGGFTKRIVNASFERRAVKLLHTLGGDAMYTFLRANNGRKMDNI
;
A
#
# COMPACT_ATOMS: atom_id res chain seq x y z
N MET A 1 30.23 -18.25 -31.22
CA MET A 1 31.04 -17.58 -32.25
C MET A 1 30.10 -16.78 -33.13
N THR A 2 29.96 -15.50 -32.84
CA THR A 2 29.18 -14.54 -33.64
C THR A 2 30.05 -13.29 -33.75
N THR A 3 30.27 -12.88 -34.99
CA THR A 3 31.22 -11.86 -35.44
C THR A 3 31.00 -10.50 -34.77
N LEU A 4 32.05 -10.01 -34.08
CA LEU A 4 32.15 -8.65 -33.54
C LEU A 4 32.32 -7.64 -34.68
N SER A 5 31.50 -6.58 -34.64
CA SER A 5 31.63 -5.37 -35.44
C SER A 5 32.95 -4.64 -35.15
N LYS A 6 33.58 -4.13 -36.21
CA LYS A 6 34.85 -3.37 -36.18
C LYS A 6 34.87 -2.24 -35.14
N PRO A 7 36.02 -1.96 -34.49
CA PRO A 7 36.19 -0.77 -33.66
C PRO A 7 36.15 0.49 -34.54
N VAL A 8 35.45 1.51 -34.06
CA VAL A 8 35.42 2.85 -34.67
C VAL A 8 36.76 3.54 -34.37
N THR A 9 37.58 3.75 -35.39
CA THR A 9 38.80 4.57 -35.33
C THR A 9 38.50 5.93 -35.96
N GLU A 10 38.56 7.01 -35.19
CA GLU A 10 38.74 8.37 -35.74
C GLU A 10 40.25 8.64 -35.86
N GLU A 11 40.69 8.94 -37.09
CA GLU A 11 42.05 9.37 -37.41
C GLU A 11 42.28 10.81 -36.91
N GLY A 12 43.33 11.03 -36.11
CA GLY A 12 43.78 12.38 -35.79
C GLY A 12 44.66 12.51 -34.55
N ALA A 13 45.98 12.38 -34.77
CA ALA A 13 47.09 12.85 -33.93
C ALA A 13 47.43 12.12 -32.61
N GLY A 14 48.61 11.50 -32.61
CA GLY A 14 49.49 11.36 -31.44
C GLY A 14 49.39 10.06 -30.65
N ASP A 15 50.10 9.04 -31.14
CA ASP A 15 50.61 7.84 -30.43
C ASP A 15 50.03 7.57 -29.02
N LYS A 16 48.80 7.04 -28.97
CA LYS A 16 48.22 6.42 -27.77
C LYS A 16 47.94 4.96 -28.11
N ARG A 17 48.63 4.04 -27.43
CA ARG A 17 48.39 2.59 -27.51
C ARG A 17 46.88 2.31 -27.40
N LEU A 18 46.31 1.74 -28.46
CA LEU A 18 44.90 1.36 -28.56
C LEU A 18 44.56 0.30 -27.50
N PHE A 19 43.87 0.70 -26.45
CA PHE A 19 43.28 -0.22 -25.47
C PHE A 19 41.90 -0.65 -25.98
N THR A 20 41.73 -1.93 -26.35
CA THR A 20 40.45 -2.46 -26.83
C THR A 20 39.59 -2.92 -25.66
N TYR A 21 39.05 -1.98 -24.89
CA TYR A 21 37.89 -2.26 -24.04
C TYR A 21 36.62 -1.90 -24.80
N ALA A 22 35.76 -2.90 -25.04
CA ALA A 22 34.43 -2.69 -25.61
C ALA A 22 33.38 -2.96 -24.54
N MET A 23 32.58 -1.95 -24.23
CA MET A 23 31.38 -2.11 -23.39
C MET A 23 30.44 -3.13 -24.04
N SER A 24 29.86 -4.03 -23.24
CA SER A 24 28.90 -4.99 -23.77
C SER A 24 27.68 -4.30 -24.37
N GLU A 25 27.10 -4.87 -25.43
CA GLU A 25 25.91 -4.32 -26.08
C GLU A 25 24.73 -4.18 -25.09
N THR A 26 24.59 -5.12 -24.15
CA THR A 26 23.58 -5.08 -23.10
C THR A 26 23.77 -3.87 -22.18
N VAL A 27 25.00 -3.64 -21.69
CA VAL A 27 25.31 -2.48 -20.82
C VAL A 27 25.12 -1.19 -21.60
N LEU A 28 25.56 -1.11 -22.86
CA LEU A 28 25.35 0.08 -23.68
C LEU A 28 23.87 0.39 -23.89
N LYS A 29 23.05 -0.62 -24.21
CA LYS A 29 21.60 -0.48 -24.36
C LYS A 29 20.95 -0.01 -23.06
N LYS A 30 21.42 -0.49 -21.90
CA LYS A 30 20.96 -0.02 -20.59
C LYS A 30 21.37 1.43 -20.35
N GLN A 31 22.62 1.80 -20.66
CA GLN A 31 23.09 3.17 -20.48
C GLN A 31 22.32 4.15 -21.35
N LYS A 32 22.03 3.82 -22.62
CA LYS A 32 21.25 4.66 -23.54
C LYS A 32 19.84 5.01 -23.02
N ARG A 33 19.29 4.26 -22.06
CA ARG A 33 18.00 4.59 -21.42
C ARG A 33 18.03 5.86 -20.59
N CYS A 34 19.20 6.40 -20.24
CA CYS A 34 19.27 7.71 -19.59
C CYS A 34 19.09 8.87 -20.57
N VAL A 35 19.10 8.64 -21.89
CA VAL A 35 19.01 9.71 -22.89
C VAL A 35 17.55 10.08 -23.13
N ARG A 36 17.22 11.35 -22.92
CA ARG A 36 15.94 11.99 -23.24
C ARG A 36 16.08 12.67 -24.60
N GLY A 37 15.98 11.91 -25.68
CA GLY A 37 16.14 12.45 -27.03
C GLY A 37 16.61 11.41 -28.05
N ALA A 38 17.18 11.89 -29.15
CA ALA A 38 17.76 11.03 -30.18
C ALA A 38 19.14 10.51 -29.74
N GLU A 39 19.51 9.30 -30.16
CA GLU A 39 20.81 8.72 -29.81
C GLU A 39 21.99 9.47 -30.45
N GLU A 40 21.76 10.19 -31.56
CA GLU A 40 22.76 11.05 -32.20
C GLU A 40 23.15 12.29 -31.36
N ASP A 41 22.36 12.65 -30.34
CA ASP A 41 22.64 13.78 -29.46
C ASP A 41 23.66 13.45 -28.36
N VAL A 42 24.17 12.22 -28.32
CA VAL A 42 25.11 11.75 -27.30
C VAL A 42 26.34 11.06 -27.89
N THR A 43 27.43 11.07 -27.14
CA THR A 43 28.68 10.37 -27.47
C THR A 43 29.07 9.43 -26.32
N ILE A 44 29.61 8.26 -26.64
CA ILE A 44 30.18 7.34 -25.64
C ILE A 44 31.62 7.75 -25.35
N TYR A 45 31.95 7.98 -24.09
CA TYR A 45 33.28 8.33 -23.62
C TYR A 45 33.84 7.22 -22.73
N LEU A 46 34.94 6.62 -23.17
CA LEU A 46 35.69 5.62 -22.41
C LEU A 46 37.12 6.10 -22.25
N SER A 47 37.52 6.36 -21.00
CA SER A 47 38.91 6.72 -20.67
C SER A 47 39.82 5.49 -20.75
N ALA A 48 40.91 5.59 -21.51
CA ALA A 48 41.97 4.60 -21.47
C ALA A 48 42.68 4.60 -20.09
N PRO A 49 43.30 3.49 -19.68
CA PRO A 49 44.16 3.47 -18.49
C PRO A 49 45.26 4.53 -18.57
N VAL A 50 45.41 5.32 -17.51
CA VAL A 50 46.47 6.34 -17.40
C VAL A 50 47.65 5.72 -16.67
N ALA A 51 48.82 5.72 -17.29
CA ALA A 51 50.05 5.24 -16.66
C ALA A 51 50.40 6.13 -15.47
N ASP A 52 50.92 5.52 -14.39
CA ASP A 52 51.36 6.21 -13.18
C ASP A 52 50.27 7.06 -12.50
N VAL A 53 49.00 6.67 -12.66
CA VAL A 53 47.88 7.35 -12.02
C VAL A 53 48.00 7.30 -10.50
N GLN A 54 47.94 8.46 -9.86
CA GLN A 54 47.99 8.60 -8.40
C GLN A 54 46.61 8.88 -7.81
N LEU A 55 45.70 9.48 -8.61
CA LEU A 55 44.33 9.77 -8.22
C LEU A 55 43.35 9.17 -9.22
N ILE A 56 42.46 8.29 -8.75
CA ILE A 56 41.34 7.78 -9.54
C ILE A 56 40.06 8.40 -9.00
N ASN A 57 39.38 9.19 -9.82
CA ASN A 57 38.12 9.82 -9.45
C ASN A 57 36.94 8.99 -9.95
N PHE A 58 36.10 8.50 -9.03
CA PHE A 58 34.82 7.89 -9.39
C PHE A 58 33.82 8.99 -9.62
N ALA A 59 33.38 9.12 -10.86
CA ALA A 59 32.46 10.16 -11.26
C ALA A 59 31.14 9.58 -11.75
N LEU A 60 30.13 10.44 -11.83
CA LEU A 60 28.79 10.02 -12.19
C LEU A 60 28.63 9.83 -13.70
N TYR A 61 29.05 10.83 -14.46
CA TYR A 61 28.97 10.84 -15.92
C TYR A 61 29.84 11.98 -16.49
N PRO A 62 30.30 11.85 -17.75
CA PRO A 62 31.05 12.89 -18.43
C PRO A 62 30.14 14.05 -18.84
N GLY A 63 30.57 15.29 -18.59
CA GLY A 63 29.90 16.52 -19.06
C GLY A 63 29.91 16.68 -20.59
N PRO A 64 29.19 17.68 -21.14
CA PRO A 64 28.88 17.75 -22.55
C PRO A 64 30.11 17.98 -23.44
N ARG A 65 30.10 17.49 -24.68
CA ARG A 65 31.21 17.74 -25.62
C ARG A 65 31.38 19.22 -25.95
N ALA A 66 30.27 19.96 -26.13
CA ALA A 66 30.29 21.39 -26.44
C ALA A 66 30.46 22.30 -25.21
N GLN A 67 30.20 21.80 -24.00
CA GLN A 67 30.40 22.54 -22.76
C GLN A 67 31.45 21.83 -21.91
N THR A 68 32.62 22.45 -21.80
CA THR A 68 33.79 21.98 -21.05
C THR A 68 33.56 21.84 -19.53
N GLU A 69 32.40 21.42 -19.01
CA GLU A 69 32.12 21.44 -17.56
C GLU A 69 32.82 20.33 -16.77
N THR A 70 32.94 19.11 -17.32
CA THR A 70 33.86 18.08 -16.76
C THR A 70 35.29 18.53 -16.91
N ALA A 71 35.66 19.06 -18.08
CA ALA A 71 36.98 19.65 -18.26
C ALA A 71 37.22 20.84 -17.31
N ARG A 72 36.18 21.58 -16.90
CA ARG A 72 36.25 22.68 -15.93
C ARG A 72 36.39 22.13 -14.53
N THR A 73 35.61 21.12 -14.16
CA THR A 73 35.70 20.45 -12.87
C THR A 73 37.07 19.82 -12.69
N GLU A 74 37.51 19.03 -13.67
CA GLU A 74 38.85 18.47 -13.75
C GLU A 74 39.92 19.57 -13.73
N LYS A 75 39.78 20.64 -14.51
CA LYS A 75 40.73 21.77 -14.52
C LYS A 75 40.81 22.47 -13.16
N GLU A 76 39.69 22.70 -12.48
CA GLU A 76 39.68 23.29 -11.14
C GLU A 76 40.28 22.33 -10.10
N MET A 77 40.02 21.03 -10.20
CA MET A 77 40.71 20.03 -9.37
C MET A 77 42.21 20.08 -9.61
N ARG A 78 42.67 20.01 -10.87
CA ARG A 78 44.09 20.05 -11.24
C ARG A 78 44.81 21.32 -10.79
N LYS A 79 44.12 22.47 -10.71
CA LYS A 79 44.70 23.71 -10.16
C LYS A 79 44.97 23.64 -8.66
N LEU A 80 44.20 22.85 -7.92
CA LEU A 80 44.24 22.77 -6.47
C LEU A 80 45.00 21.52 -5.98
N LEU A 81 45.16 20.51 -6.83
CA LEU A 81 46.02 19.37 -6.56
C LEU A 81 47.50 19.78 -6.59
N ASN A 82 48.33 19.05 -5.85
CA ASN A 82 49.78 19.25 -5.87
C ASN A 82 50.35 19.06 -7.30
N ALA A 83 51.42 19.78 -7.61
CA ALA A 83 52.06 19.69 -8.92
C ALA A 83 52.53 18.25 -9.19
N GLY A 84 52.22 17.73 -10.39
CA GLY A 84 52.61 16.38 -10.81
C GLY A 84 51.65 15.26 -10.41
N VAL A 85 50.49 15.58 -9.81
CA VAL A 85 49.45 14.58 -9.53
C VAL A 85 48.73 14.18 -10.82
N GLU A 86 48.96 12.96 -11.29
CA GLU A 86 48.23 12.36 -12.42
C GLU A 86 46.91 11.75 -11.98
N MET A 87 45.85 12.06 -12.72
CA MET A 87 44.47 11.71 -12.38
C MET A 87 43.74 11.02 -13.55
N ALA A 88 43.00 9.96 -13.23
CA ALA A 88 42.06 9.30 -14.14
C ALA A 88 40.62 9.44 -13.66
N TRP A 89 39.67 9.48 -14.61
CA TRP A 89 38.23 9.48 -14.34
C TRP A 89 37.64 8.12 -14.72
N VAL A 90 36.87 7.55 -13.80
CA VAL A 90 36.06 6.36 -14.05
C VAL A 90 34.61 6.75 -13.81
N ASP A 91 33.85 6.94 -14.88
CA ASP A 91 32.45 7.36 -14.81
C ASP A 91 31.50 6.17 -14.71
N LEU A 92 30.47 6.24 -13.86
CA LEU A 92 29.42 5.23 -13.80
C LEU A 92 28.62 5.17 -15.11
N CYS A 93 28.30 6.33 -15.68
CA CYS A 93 27.70 6.46 -17.00
C CYS A 93 28.76 6.93 -18.01
N CYS A 94 28.94 6.22 -19.11
CA CYS A 94 29.90 6.58 -20.15
C CYS A 94 29.27 7.42 -21.26
N ILE A 95 28.03 7.87 -21.10
CA ILE A 95 27.32 8.64 -22.13
C ILE A 95 27.41 10.13 -21.78
N SER A 96 27.96 10.90 -22.70
CA SER A 96 28.04 12.37 -22.64
C SER A 96 27.05 12.98 -23.62
N ALA A 97 26.39 14.06 -23.22
CA ALA A 97 25.60 14.86 -24.16
C ALA A 97 26.52 15.62 -25.14
N ASN A 98 26.12 15.75 -26.39
CA ASN A 98 26.90 16.54 -27.34
C ASN A 98 26.83 18.04 -27.02
N VAL A 99 25.68 18.52 -26.53
CA VAL A 99 25.44 19.96 -26.32
C VAL A 99 25.02 20.31 -24.88
N ARG A 100 23.98 19.66 -24.33
CA ARG A 100 23.38 20.03 -23.03
C ARG A 100 23.11 18.82 -22.15
N ASN A 101 23.40 18.92 -20.85
CA ASN A 101 23.24 17.83 -19.89
C ASN A 101 21.78 17.49 -19.52
N ASP A 102 20.81 18.33 -19.86
CA ASP A 102 19.39 18.12 -19.53
C ASP A 102 18.78 16.92 -20.25
N ILE A 103 19.40 16.46 -21.33
CA ILE A 103 19.06 15.22 -22.01
C ILE A 103 19.50 13.97 -21.24
N ILE A 104 20.40 14.08 -20.26
CA ILE A 104 20.86 12.93 -19.45
C ILE A 104 20.02 12.83 -18.17
N ASP A 105 19.19 11.79 -18.09
CA ASP A 105 18.34 11.49 -16.96
C ASP A 105 19.13 10.94 -15.77
N GLN A 106 19.51 11.85 -14.87
CA GLN A 106 20.20 11.53 -13.61
C GLN A 106 19.40 10.58 -12.71
N GLY A 107 18.07 10.58 -12.80
CA GLY A 107 17.22 9.66 -12.05
C GLY A 107 17.36 8.23 -12.54
N VAL A 108 17.53 8.04 -13.85
CA VAL A 108 17.82 6.74 -14.44
C VAL A 108 19.21 6.26 -14.01
N ILE A 109 20.24 7.12 -14.07
CA ILE A 109 21.60 6.76 -13.62
C ILE A 109 21.60 6.35 -12.14
N ALA A 110 20.90 7.11 -11.29
CA ALA A 110 20.78 6.78 -9.87
C ALA A 110 20.14 5.41 -9.61
N SER A 111 19.28 4.93 -10.52
CA SER A 111 18.67 3.60 -10.43
C SER A 111 19.62 2.45 -10.81
N TRP A 112 20.75 2.74 -11.47
CA TRP A 112 21.70 1.70 -11.91
C TRP A 112 22.53 1.10 -10.79
N VAL A 113 22.53 1.71 -9.60
CA VAL A 113 23.29 1.22 -8.44
C VAL A 113 22.83 -0.17 -7.96
N VAL A 114 21.66 -0.63 -8.42
CA VAL A 114 21.13 -1.99 -8.17
C VAL A 114 21.18 -2.90 -9.41
N ASP A 115 21.74 -2.44 -10.54
CA ASP A 115 21.90 -3.24 -11.75
C ASP A 115 23.31 -3.86 -11.79
N ASP A 116 23.40 -5.14 -11.48
CA ASP A 116 24.67 -5.84 -11.31
C ASP A 116 25.54 -5.86 -12.59
N GLU A 117 24.94 -5.82 -13.78
CA GLU A 117 25.72 -5.77 -15.03
C GLU A 117 26.40 -4.41 -15.21
N ILE A 118 25.73 -3.31 -14.83
CA ILE A 118 26.32 -1.97 -14.89
C ILE A 118 27.44 -1.85 -13.86
N ILE A 119 27.23 -2.39 -12.65
CA ILE A 119 28.26 -2.37 -11.61
C ILE A 119 29.47 -3.23 -12.00
N HIS A 120 29.26 -4.37 -12.66
CA HIS A 120 30.36 -5.20 -13.17
C HIS A 120 31.17 -4.49 -14.27
N ASP A 121 30.52 -3.78 -15.19
CA ASP A 121 31.18 -2.94 -16.20
C ASP A 121 32.01 -1.83 -15.55
N PHE A 122 31.39 -1.12 -14.60
CA PHE A 122 32.02 -0.02 -13.88
C PHE A 122 33.24 -0.49 -13.08
N TYR A 123 33.12 -1.62 -12.36
CA TYR A 123 34.24 -2.25 -11.66
C TYR A 123 35.34 -2.70 -12.62
N HIS A 124 35.00 -3.29 -13.77
CA HIS A 124 36.02 -3.73 -14.73
C HIS A 124 36.88 -2.56 -15.21
N ARG A 125 36.26 -1.43 -15.59
CA ARG A 125 36.98 -0.21 -15.99
C ARG A 125 37.83 0.36 -14.85
N PHE A 126 37.33 0.32 -13.63
CA PHE A 126 38.09 0.69 -12.44
C PHE A 126 39.31 -0.21 -12.22
N SER A 127 39.15 -1.54 -12.33
CA SER A 127 40.24 -2.49 -12.13
C SER A 127 41.37 -2.32 -13.15
N LEU A 128 41.04 -1.90 -14.38
CA LEU A 128 42.06 -1.54 -15.38
C LEU A 128 42.89 -0.31 -14.99
N GLN A 129 42.28 0.69 -14.33
CA GLN A 129 43.02 1.85 -13.83
C GLN A 129 43.90 1.47 -12.63
N LEU A 130 43.40 0.62 -11.73
CA LEU A 130 44.19 0.10 -10.60
C LEU A 130 45.43 -0.67 -11.09
N ALA A 131 45.26 -1.54 -12.09
CA ALA A 131 46.36 -2.32 -12.65
C ALA A 131 47.40 -1.47 -13.41
N ALA A 132 47.03 -0.27 -13.85
CA ALA A 132 47.93 0.67 -14.54
C ALA A 132 48.71 1.60 -13.59
N ALA A 133 48.35 1.64 -12.30
CA ALA A 133 49.03 2.46 -11.31
C ALA A 133 50.38 1.84 -10.91
N ALA A 134 51.46 2.63 -10.92
CA ALA A 134 52.78 2.18 -10.49
C ALA A 134 52.95 2.15 -8.96
N SER A 135 52.06 2.81 -8.22
CA SER A 135 52.01 2.84 -6.76
C SER A 135 50.57 2.66 -6.28
N ILE A 136 50.36 2.55 -4.97
CA ILE A 136 49.02 2.48 -4.37
C ILE A 136 48.27 3.79 -4.72
N PRO A 137 47.19 3.78 -5.52
CA PRO A 137 46.51 5.02 -5.90
C PRO A 137 45.55 5.47 -4.79
N CYS A 138 45.30 6.78 -4.73
CA CYS A 138 44.17 7.35 -4.02
C CYS A 138 42.92 7.24 -4.90
N VAL A 139 41.82 6.70 -4.37
CA VAL A 139 40.54 6.60 -5.07
C VAL A 139 39.55 7.53 -4.39
N TYR A 140 39.08 8.54 -5.11
CA TYR A 140 38.10 9.49 -4.60
C TYR A 140 36.70 9.11 -5.08
N ILE A 141 35.81 8.77 -4.14
CA ILE A 141 34.46 8.30 -4.45
C ILE A 141 33.48 9.48 -4.39
N ALA A 142 33.23 10.09 -5.55
CA ALA A 142 32.57 11.39 -5.62
C ALA A 142 31.04 11.30 -5.66
N GLY A 143 30.38 11.69 -4.58
CA GLY A 143 28.92 11.83 -4.51
C GLY A 143 28.15 10.54 -4.22
N ARG A 144 26.85 10.71 -3.92
CA ARG A 144 25.99 9.64 -3.38
C ARG A 144 25.83 8.45 -4.33
N THR A 145 25.69 8.70 -5.63
CA THR A 145 25.47 7.62 -6.60
C THR A 145 26.72 6.75 -6.79
N CYS A 146 27.90 7.37 -6.88
CA CYS A 146 29.16 6.64 -6.96
C CYS A 146 29.48 5.90 -5.66
N GLN A 147 29.13 6.48 -4.51
CA GLN A 147 29.19 5.78 -3.23
C GLN A 147 28.30 4.53 -3.24
N ALA A 148 27.02 4.65 -3.60
CA ALA A 148 26.13 3.50 -3.68
C ALA A 148 26.60 2.43 -4.69
N ALA A 149 27.21 2.84 -5.80
CA ALA A 149 27.84 1.91 -6.75
C ALA A 149 29.04 1.17 -6.11
N PHE A 150 29.91 1.87 -5.40
CA PHE A 150 31.04 1.28 -4.67
C PHE A 150 30.56 0.32 -3.56
N GLU A 151 29.51 0.67 -2.82
CA GLU A 151 28.85 -0.20 -1.84
C GLU A 151 28.30 -1.48 -2.48
N ARG A 152 27.74 -1.37 -3.69
CA ARG A 152 27.30 -2.53 -4.45
C ARG A 152 28.49 -3.39 -4.87
N MET A 153 29.63 -2.81 -5.24
CA MET A 153 30.86 -3.58 -5.54
C MET A 153 31.35 -4.39 -4.34
N ILE A 154 31.30 -3.81 -3.13
CA ILE A 154 31.62 -4.51 -1.88
C ILE A 154 30.65 -5.69 -1.67
N THR A 155 29.34 -5.45 -1.85
CA THR A 155 28.30 -6.49 -1.70
C THR A 155 28.47 -7.63 -2.70
N LEU A 156 28.95 -7.33 -3.91
CA LEU A 156 29.23 -8.30 -4.96
C LEU A 156 30.58 -9.03 -4.76
N GLY A 157 31.35 -8.66 -3.74
CA GLY A 157 32.64 -9.29 -3.43
C GLY A 157 33.80 -8.82 -4.32
N PHE A 158 33.64 -7.73 -5.07
CA PHE A 158 34.74 -7.16 -5.87
C PHE A 158 35.81 -6.50 -5.01
N ILE A 159 35.41 -5.95 -3.86
CA ILE A 159 36.31 -5.41 -2.85
C ILE A 159 36.41 -6.44 -1.72
N SER A 160 37.55 -7.09 -1.59
CA SER A 160 37.76 -8.24 -0.69
C SER A 160 38.07 -7.84 0.74
N ARG A 161 38.67 -6.66 0.93
CA ARG A 161 39.06 -6.14 2.24
C ARG A 161 38.88 -4.62 2.32
N MET A 162 38.45 -4.15 3.49
CA MET A 162 38.39 -2.73 3.84
C MET A 162 38.92 -2.53 5.26
N GLU A 163 39.85 -1.60 5.41
CA GLU A 163 40.46 -1.23 6.68
C GLU A 163 40.51 0.29 6.81
N GLU A 164 39.83 0.86 7.81
CA GLU A 164 39.81 2.30 8.01
C GLU A 164 41.20 2.80 8.47
N LEU A 165 41.82 3.67 7.66
CA LEU A 165 43.13 4.27 7.96
C LEU A 165 43.01 5.59 8.71
N SER A 166 41.95 6.33 8.41
CA SER A 166 41.64 7.56 9.12
C SER A 166 40.15 7.70 9.25
N SER A 167 39.77 8.09 10.43
CA SER A 167 38.43 8.52 10.77
C SER A 167 37.90 9.64 9.87
N LEU A 168 38.76 10.46 9.25
CA LEU A 168 38.34 11.45 8.24
C LEU A 168 37.71 10.83 6.99
N GLY A 169 37.62 9.50 6.92
CA GLY A 169 36.93 8.77 5.88
C GLY A 169 37.87 8.24 4.81
N VAL A 170 39.06 7.82 5.25
CA VAL A 170 40.07 7.20 4.40
C VAL A 170 40.16 5.73 4.74
N THR A 171 39.92 4.87 3.76
CA THR A 171 39.89 3.42 3.92
C THR A 171 40.92 2.79 2.99
N LEU A 172 41.73 1.87 3.50
CA LEU A 172 42.52 0.97 2.67
C LEU A 172 41.62 -0.14 2.14
N CYS A 173 41.63 -0.33 0.83
CA CYS A 173 40.83 -1.33 0.14
C CYS A 173 41.71 -2.29 -0.66
N GLU A 174 41.25 -3.53 -0.80
CA GLU A 174 41.84 -4.56 -1.68
C GLU A 174 40.82 -4.97 -2.75
N ALA A 175 41.24 -4.98 -4.01
CA ALA A 175 40.45 -5.44 -5.16
C ALA A 175 41.34 -6.30 -6.06
N GLY A 176 41.14 -7.63 -6.01
CA GLY A 176 42.09 -8.58 -6.58
C GLY A 176 43.46 -8.42 -5.92
N ASP A 177 44.51 -8.29 -6.74
CA ASP A 177 45.89 -8.08 -6.28
C ASP A 177 46.26 -6.60 -6.06
N CYS A 178 45.31 -5.69 -6.26
CA CYS A 178 45.54 -4.25 -6.16
C CYS A 178 45.10 -3.72 -4.79
N ARG A 179 45.92 -2.84 -4.21
CA ARG A 179 45.60 -2.05 -3.01
C ARG A 179 45.36 -0.61 -3.42
N PHE A 180 44.43 0.07 -2.74
CA PHE A 180 44.17 1.50 -2.93
C PHE A 180 43.66 2.18 -1.66
N ALA A 181 43.85 3.49 -1.54
CA ALA A 181 43.29 4.28 -0.43
C ALA A 181 42.05 5.04 -0.91
N ALA A 182 40.87 4.64 -0.44
CA ALA A 182 39.58 5.23 -0.79
C ALA A 182 39.25 6.42 0.11
N ILE A 183 38.87 7.55 -0.49
CA ILE A 183 38.21 8.68 0.17
C ILE A 183 36.72 8.58 -0.15
N GLU A 184 35.95 8.12 0.82
CA GLU A 184 34.51 7.86 0.67
C GLU A 184 33.68 9.11 0.94
N GLY A 185 32.35 9.07 0.85
CA GLY A 185 31.38 9.93 1.57
C GLY A 185 31.54 11.46 1.45
N ARG A 186 32.09 11.95 0.34
CA ARG A 186 32.23 13.39 0.04
C ARG A 186 31.33 13.77 -1.15
N PRO A 187 30.82 15.02 -1.22
CA PRO A 187 29.98 15.44 -2.35
C PRO A 187 30.80 15.53 -3.64
N HIS A 188 30.13 15.42 -4.79
CA HIS A 188 30.80 15.45 -6.10
C HIS A 188 31.38 16.85 -6.39
N PRO A 189 32.62 16.97 -6.93
CA PRO A 189 33.28 18.24 -7.22
C PRO A 189 32.44 19.22 -8.05
N SER A 190 31.73 18.72 -9.06
CA SER A 190 30.87 19.56 -9.91
C SER A 190 29.70 20.19 -9.14
N HIS A 191 29.21 19.56 -8.07
CA HIS A 191 28.14 20.12 -7.26
C HIS A 191 28.58 21.44 -6.59
N HIS A 192 29.85 21.56 -6.24
CA HIS A 192 30.44 22.74 -5.60
C HIS A 192 30.73 23.87 -6.58
N LEU A 193 31.10 23.54 -7.81
CA LEU A 193 31.45 24.52 -8.86
C LEU A 193 30.21 25.12 -9.53
N VAL A 194 29.13 24.34 -9.65
CA VAL A 194 27.87 24.78 -10.25
C VAL A 194 27.05 25.62 -9.26
N THR A 195 27.13 25.35 -7.95
CA THR A 195 26.36 26.13 -6.97
C THR A 195 26.88 27.55 -6.79
N GLY A 196 28.18 27.81 -7.01
CA GLY A 196 28.82 29.13 -7.31
C GLY A 196 28.51 30.34 -6.43
N ARG A 197 27.59 30.23 -5.47
CA ARG A 197 26.93 31.30 -4.70
C ARG A 197 26.92 31.01 -3.20
N GLU A 198 27.10 29.75 -2.79
CA GLU A 198 27.22 29.38 -1.37
C GLU A 198 28.68 29.27 -0.95
N VAL A 199 29.09 30.15 -0.03
CA VAL A 199 30.43 30.17 0.56
C VAL A 199 30.79 28.84 1.24
N SER A 200 29.79 28.18 1.84
CA SER A 200 29.93 26.88 2.50
C SER A 200 30.31 25.74 1.53
N ALA A 201 29.73 25.73 0.33
CA ALA A 201 29.99 24.70 -0.67
C ALA A 201 31.46 24.75 -1.17
N MET A 202 32.01 25.95 -1.34
CA MET A 202 33.42 26.13 -1.73
C MET A 202 34.39 25.66 -0.62
N GLY A 203 34.02 25.85 0.65
CA GLY A 203 34.80 25.35 1.79
C GLY A 203 34.96 23.83 1.79
N ILE A 204 33.86 23.08 1.59
CA ILE A 204 33.87 21.61 1.54
C ILE A 204 34.72 21.09 0.37
N PHE A 205 34.64 21.76 -0.78
CA PHE A 205 35.44 21.40 -1.94
C PHE A 205 36.94 21.55 -1.66
N LYS A 206 37.36 22.70 -1.11
CA LYS A 206 38.76 22.93 -0.71
C LYS A 206 39.26 21.91 0.30
N GLU A 207 38.43 21.60 1.31
CA GLU A 207 38.75 20.59 2.32
C GLU A 207 38.92 19.20 1.70
N THR A 208 38.10 18.85 0.70
CA THR A 208 38.19 17.57 -0.02
C THR A 208 39.46 17.49 -0.86
N ILE A 209 39.83 18.57 -1.55
CA ILE A 209 41.11 18.61 -2.30
C ILE A 209 42.31 18.52 -1.36
N ALA A 210 42.28 19.21 -0.23
CA ALA A 210 43.30 19.10 0.81
C ALA A 210 43.46 17.66 1.30
N MET A 211 42.35 16.96 1.57
CA MET A 211 42.39 15.54 1.93
C MET A 211 42.99 14.68 0.81
N ILE A 212 42.59 14.89 -0.44
CA ILE A 212 43.14 14.16 -1.59
C ILE A 212 44.65 14.36 -1.65
N ASN A 213 45.15 15.59 -1.55
CA ASN A 213 46.59 15.87 -1.55
C ASN A 213 47.33 15.15 -0.41
N GLY A 214 46.75 15.14 0.79
CA GLY A 214 47.32 14.41 1.94
C GLY A 214 47.39 12.90 1.70
N VAL A 215 46.30 12.28 1.24
CA VAL A 215 46.26 10.84 0.95
C VAL A 215 47.18 10.48 -0.21
N VAL A 216 47.20 11.27 -1.29
CA VAL A 216 48.11 11.05 -2.42
C VAL A 216 49.57 11.12 -1.99
N SER A 217 49.94 12.05 -1.08
CA SER A 217 51.30 12.12 -0.54
C SER A 217 51.69 10.85 0.24
N CYS A 218 50.77 10.35 1.06
CA CYS A 218 50.95 9.11 1.83
C CYS A 218 50.97 7.86 0.92
N CYS A 219 50.17 7.83 -0.13
CA CYS A 219 50.18 6.82 -1.19
C CYS A 219 51.52 6.78 -1.93
N ALA A 220 52.07 7.95 -2.26
CA ALA A 220 53.36 8.07 -2.96
C ALA A 220 54.55 7.62 -2.09
N SER A 221 54.49 7.80 -0.77
CA SER A 221 55.53 7.29 0.14
C SER A 221 55.41 5.80 0.44
N GLY A 222 54.24 5.20 0.17
CA GLY A 222 53.93 3.81 0.49
C GLY A 222 53.59 3.54 1.96
N ASP A 223 53.70 4.55 2.84
CA ASP A 223 53.33 4.44 4.26
C ASP A 223 51.88 4.88 4.47
N LEU A 224 50.99 3.89 4.50
CA LEU A 224 49.57 4.06 4.78
C LEU A 224 49.20 3.74 6.23
N SER A 225 50.15 3.82 7.16
CA SER A 225 49.84 3.65 8.58
C SER A 225 48.85 4.73 9.06
N PRO A 226 47.92 4.41 9.98
CA PRO A 226 46.94 5.39 10.48
C PRO A 226 47.56 6.68 11.04
N GLY A 227 48.73 6.57 11.68
CA GLY A 227 49.50 7.71 12.18
C GLY A 227 50.02 8.61 11.06
N ASN A 228 50.65 8.02 10.04
CA ASN A 228 51.17 8.80 8.91
C ASN A 228 50.03 9.46 8.11
N ILE A 229 48.95 8.73 7.83
CA ILE A 229 47.75 9.28 7.17
C ILE A 229 47.20 10.47 7.95
N SER A 230 47.07 10.35 9.27
CA SER A 230 46.57 11.45 10.11
C SER A 230 47.49 12.68 10.01
N GLN A 231 48.81 12.49 10.06
CA GLN A 231 49.79 13.57 9.92
C GLN A 231 49.75 14.23 8.53
N CYS A 232 49.67 13.45 7.45
CA CYS A 232 49.48 13.92 6.08
C CYS A 232 48.22 14.79 5.97
N LEU A 233 47.11 14.34 6.56
CA LEU A 233 45.82 15.03 6.50
C LEU A 233 45.82 16.34 7.30
N ILE A 234 46.37 16.34 8.52
CA ILE A 234 46.57 17.53 9.37
C ILE A 234 47.34 18.60 8.58
N THR A 235 48.49 18.21 8.04
CA THR A 235 49.38 19.10 7.28
C THR A 235 48.67 19.65 6.04
N ALA A 236 48.00 18.80 5.26
CA ALA A 236 47.37 19.21 4.02
C ALA A 236 46.12 20.09 4.24
N MET A 237 45.37 19.86 5.32
CA MET A 237 44.19 20.64 5.67
C MET A 237 44.52 21.95 6.43
N GLY A 238 45.75 22.10 6.92
CA GLY A 238 46.15 23.25 7.73
C GLY A 238 45.41 23.33 9.08
N ILE A 239 45.06 22.17 9.64
CA ILE A 239 44.49 22.05 11.00
C ILE A 239 45.55 21.51 11.95
N ASP A 240 45.42 21.74 13.25
CA ASP A 240 46.30 21.13 14.25
C ASP A 240 45.75 19.77 14.75
N GLU A 241 46.58 19.04 15.50
CA GLU A 241 46.19 17.76 16.12
C GLU A 241 45.01 17.92 17.09
N GLU A 242 44.93 19.05 17.78
CA GLU A 242 43.87 19.32 18.74
C GLU A 242 42.51 19.46 18.04
N GLU A 243 42.46 20.19 16.92
CA GLU A 243 41.27 20.35 16.10
C GLU A 243 40.82 19.00 15.52
N LEU A 244 41.76 18.17 15.04
CA LEU A 244 41.43 16.82 14.59
C LEU A 244 40.84 15.98 15.74
N ALA A 245 41.46 16.02 16.92
CA ALA A 245 40.97 15.32 18.11
C ALA A 245 39.58 15.82 18.55
N VAL A 246 39.31 17.13 18.45
CA VAL A 246 38.01 17.74 18.71
C VAL A 246 36.96 17.23 17.71
N ARG A 247 37.28 17.20 16.41
CA ARG A 247 36.41 16.64 15.36
C ARG A 247 36.10 15.16 15.62
N MET A 248 37.08 14.41 16.12
CA MET A 248 36.92 13.00 16.49
C MET A 248 35.97 12.78 17.65
N ARG A 249 36.16 13.51 18.75
CA ARG A 249 35.22 13.48 19.89
C ARG A 249 33.80 13.83 19.46
N GLY A 250 33.64 14.75 18.50
CA GLY A 250 32.34 15.07 17.92
C GLY A 250 31.68 13.88 17.21
N ARG A 251 32.45 13.06 16.50
CA ARG A 251 31.94 11.86 15.82
C ARG A 251 31.60 10.75 16.78
N GLU A 252 32.47 10.47 17.75
CA GLU A 252 32.22 9.51 18.82
C GLU A 252 30.94 9.86 19.57
N TYR A 253 30.75 11.15 19.88
CA TYR A 253 29.51 11.65 20.46
C TYR A 253 28.31 11.34 19.57
N LEU A 254 28.38 11.65 18.26
CA LEU A 254 27.26 11.43 17.34
C LEU A 254 26.96 9.93 17.16
N THR A 255 27.96 9.06 17.04
CA THR A 255 27.73 7.61 16.95
C THR A 255 27.19 7.03 18.24
N HIS A 256 27.60 7.57 19.39
CA HIS A 256 27.08 7.17 20.68
C HIS A 256 25.61 7.59 20.80
N LEU A 257 25.30 8.81 20.38
CA LEU A 257 23.93 9.34 20.38
C LEU A 257 22.99 8.50 19.50
N LEU A 258 23.44 8.12 18.31
CA LEU A 258 22.61 7.46 17.30
C LEU A 258 22.53 5.93 17.44
N TYR A 259 23.61 5.29 17.91
CA TYR A 259 23.76 3.83 17.90
C TYR A 259 24.26 3.26 19.22
N SER A 260 24.40 4.07 20.27
CA SER A 260 25.02 3.67 21.53
C SER A 260 26.42 3.07 21.34
N SER A 261 27.16 3.57 20.34
CA SER A 261 28.52 3.15 20.00
C SER A 261 29.52 4.30 20.14
N SER A 262 30.59 4.09 20.91
CA SER A 262 31.72 5.03 21.03
C SER A 262 32.77 4.87 19.93
N SER A 263 32.50 4.07 18.90
CA SER A 263 33.50 3.76 17.86
C SER A 263 33.85 4.93 16.95
N GLY A 264 33.01 5.97 16.89
CA GLY A 264 33.10 7.01 15.86
C GLY A 264 32.77 6.50 14.45
N ARG A 265 32.34 5.24 14.31
CA ARG A 265 31.99 4.59 13.05
C ARG A 265 30.49 4.64 12.80
N PHE A 266 30.11 5.09 11.60
CA PHE A 266 28.73 5.07 11.13
C PHE A 266 28.47 3.79 10.32
N PRO A 267 27.26 3.22 10.39
CA PRO A 267 26.80 2.27 9.39
C PRO A 267 26.94 2.88 7.99
N LEU A 268 27.23 2.04 6.99
CA LEU A 268 27.50 2.47 5.62
C LEU A 268 26.45 3.45 5.06
N ARG A 269 25.16 3.14 5.25
CA ARG A 269 24.02 3.99 4.85
C ARG A 269 23.97 5.39 5.48
N ASP A 270 24.72 5.60 6.56
CA ASP A 270 24.76 6.82 7.38
C ASP A 270 26.18 7.45 7.37
N VAL A 271 27.09 6.99 6.50
CA VAL A 271 28.48 7.48 6.43
C VAL A 271 28.57 8.98 6.17
N HIS A 272 27.56 9.58 5.50
CA HIS A 272 27.50 11.02 5.26
C HIS A 272 27.42 11.84 6.56
N LEU A 273 26.96 11.25 7.68
CA LEU A 273 26.85 11.91 8.97
C LEU A 273 28.20 12.27 9.60
N ARG A 274 29.31 11.70 9.12
CA ARG A 274 30.67 12.09 9.55
C ARG A 274 31.03 13.55 9.23
N ASN A 275 30.24 14.18 8.36
CA ASN A 275 30.37 15.60 7.98
C ASN A 275 29.55 16.52 8.92
N VAL A 276 28.73 15.97 9.82
CA VAL A 276 28.06 16.76 10.86
C VAL A 276 29.13 17.34 11.77
N LYS A 277 29.12 18.65 11.96
CA LYS A 277 30.06 19.36 12.84
C LYS A 277 29.70 19.19 14.32
N ALA A 278 29.47 17.95 14.75
CA ALA A 278 29.09 17.60 16.12
C ALA A 278 30.19 17.92 17.14
N HIS A 279 31.36 18.41 16.72
CA HIS A 279 32.36 18.96 17.62
C HIS A 279 32.00 20.38 18.09
N LEU A 280 31.22 21.14 17.33
CA LEU A 280 30.75 22.47 17.69
C LEU A 280 29.69 22.39 18.81
N PRO A 281 29.81 23.20 19.88
CA PRO A 281 28.85 23.19 20.99
C PRO A 281 27.40 23.43 20.55
N GLU A 282 27.13 24.38 19.65
CA GLU A 282 25.76 24.66 19.17
C GLU A 282 25.14 23.47 18.41
N VAL A 283 25.96 22.73 17.64
CA VAL A 283 25.49 21.55 16.91
C VAL A 283 25.17 20.42 17.89
N ARG A 284 26.00 20.20 18.93
CA ARG A 284 25.70 19.20 19.97
C ARG A 284 24.43 19.53 20.73
N ALA A 285 24.24 20.79 21.10
CA ALA A 285 23.01 21.22 21.78
C ALA A 285 21.77 20.90 20.93
N THR A 286 21.84 21.18 19.62
CA THR A 286 20.78 20.85 18.65
C THR A 286 20.56 19.34 18.55
N LEU A 287 21.63 18.55 18.41
CA LEU A 287 21.56 17.09 18.33
C LEU A 287 20.93 16.46 19.58
N SER A 288 21.36 16.86 20.77
CA SER A 288 20.78 16.39 22.05
C SER A 288 19.30 16.72 22.14
N LYS A 289 18.91 17.97 21.86
CA LYS A 289 17.51 18.41 21.85
C LYS A 289 16.64 17.54 20.94
N TRP A 290 17.09 17.26 19.73
CA TRP A 290 16.33 16.43 18.78
C TRP A 290 16.34 14.94 19.13
N ALA A 291 17.39 14.44 19.79
CA ALA A 291 17.44 13.08 20.31
C ALA A 291 16.44 12.89 21.47
N GLU A 292 16.29 13.88 22.35
CA GLU A 292 15.29 13.87 23.45
C GLU A 292 13.86 13.84 22.91
N ARG A 293 13.61 14.45 21.75
CA ARG A 293 12.33 14.36 21.01
C ARG A 293 12.12 13.04 20.28
N GLY A 294 13.09 12.12 20.38
CA GLY A 294 13.03 10.76 19.85
C GLY A 294 14.08 10.52 18.77
N ILE A 295 14.80 9.40 18.89
CA ILE A 295 15.92 9.09 17.98
C ILE A 295 15.48 8.95 16.51
N ASN A 296 14.26 8.49 16.26
CA ASN A 296 13.71 8.41 14.90
C ASN A 296 13.46 9.79 14.29
N THR A 297 13.09 10.78 15.10
CA THR A 297 12.94 12.19 14.70
C THR A 297 14.29 12.73 14.25
N LEU A 298 15.32 12.60 15.11
CA LEU A 298 16.68 13.02 14.79
C LEU A 298 17.20 12.32 13.53
N MET A 299 17.05 11.00 13.42
CA MET A 299 17.48 10.25 12.25
C MET A 299 16.78 10.69 10.96
N SER A 300 15.49 11.06 11.03
CA SER A 300 14.76 11.58 9.87
C SER A 300 15.31 12.93 9.42
N ILE A 301 15.65 13.83 10.35
CA ILE A 301 16.32 15.11 10.06
C ILE A 301 17.68 14.87 9.39
N LEU A 302 18.51 14.02 10.02
CA LEU A 302 19.88 13.76 9.58
C LEU A 302 19.98 13.01 8.24
N ARG A 303 18.95 12.25 7.86
CA ARG A 303 18.88 11.53 6.58
C ARG A 303 18.21 12.33 5.46
N SER A 304 17.52 13.42 5.79
CA SER A 304 16.76 14.20 4.81
C SER A 304 17.57 15.37 4.28
N GLY A 305 17.91 15.31 2.98
CA GLY A 305 18.60 16.39 2.29
C GLY A 305 19.97 16.72 2.87
N ASN A 306 20.27 18.01 3.00
CA ASN A 306 21.53 18.57 3.46
C ASN A 306 21.43 19.27 4.83
N ILE A 307 20.33 19.08 5.58
CA ILE A 307 20.11 19.73 6.89
C ILE A 307 21.26 19.46 7.86
N TYR A 308 21.81 18.24 7.82
CA TYR A 308 22.89 17.80 8.70
C TYR A 308 24.18 18.63 8.55
N LEU A 309 24.33 19.40 7.47
CA LEU A 309 25.48 20.29 7.26
C LEU A 309 25.40 21.59 8.07
N ASP A 310 24.19 22.03 8.43
CA ASP A 310 23.94 23.29 9.16
C ASP A 310 22.70 23.17 10.06
N LEU A 311 22.71 22.19 10.96
CA LEU A 311 21.58 21.94 11.88
C LEU A 311 21.10 23.20 12.63
N PRO A 312 21.99 24.07 13.17
CA PRO A 312 21.55 25.27 13.88
C PRO A 312 20.71 26.21 13.02
N ALA A 313 21.01 26.35 11.72
CA ALA A 313 20.23 27.20 10.83
C ALA A 313 18.78 26.72 10.65
N TYR A 314 18.54 25.39 10.73
CA TYR A 314 17.21 24.79 10.58
C TYR A 314 16.46 24.64 11.90
N ASP A 315 17.12 24.73 13.05
CA ASP A 315 16.59 24.31 14.35
C ASP A 315 15.24 24.96 14.70
N SER A 316 15.13 26.28 14.55
CA SER A 316 13.89 27.02 14.82
C SER A 316 12.75 26.64 13.88
N THR A 317 13.05 26.37 12.62
CA THR A 317 12.02 25.98 11.64
C THR A 317 11.57 24.54 11.88
N LEU A 318 12.50 23.64 12.18
CA LEU A 318 12.20 22.26 12.53
C LEU A 318 11.33 22.20 13.79
N ASP A 319 11.58 23.05 14.79
CA ASP A 319 10.75 23.16 15.99
C ASP A 319 9.29 23.45 15.66
N VAL A 320 9.04 24.49 14.85
CA VAL A 320 7.67 24.88 14.46
C VAL A 320 6.95 23.70 13.80
N TRP A 321 7.60 23.05 12.83
CA TRP A 321 7.00 21.89 12.15
C TRP A 321 6.81 20.68 13.06
N PHE A 322 7.73 20.45 14.00
CA PHE A 322 7.60 19.37 14.97
C PHE A 322 6.41 19.57 15.91
N GLU A 323 6.24 20.78 16.44
CA GLU A 323 5.10 21.14 17.30
C GLU A 323 3.76 21.00 16.55
N TRP A 324 3.70 21.40 15.29
CA TRP A 324 2.49 21.31 14.48
C TRP A 324 2.11 19.87 14.09
N LEU A 325 3.09 19.00 13.86
CA LEU A 325 2.86 17.66 13.34
C LEU A 325 2.84 16.58 14.43
N GLY A 326 3.62 16.78 15.50
CA GLY A 326 3.98 15.74 16.45
C GLY A 326 4.97 14.72 15.85
N ALA A 327 5.65 13.97 16.73
CA ALA A 327 6.79 13.12 16.36
C ALA A 327 6.52 12.13 15.21
N ALA A 328 5.42 11.38 15.28
CA ALA A 328 5.12 10.34 14.29
C ALA A 328 4.92 10.91 12.87
N ARG A 329 4.21 12.04 12.75
CA ARG A 329 3.93 12.67 11.46
C ARG A 329 5.13 13.45 10.95
N PHE A 330 5.88 14.09 11.85
CA PHE A 330 7.11 14.80 11.50
C PHE A 330 8.12 13.88 10.81
N VAL A 331 8.33 12.66 11.34
CA VAL A 331 9.25 11.67 10.72
C VAL A 331 8.87 11.38 9.27
N THR A 332 7.57 11.29 8.95
CA THR A 332 7.08 11.01 7.59
C THR A 332 7.12 12.26 6.70
N PHE A 333 6.86 13.43 7.27
CA PHE A 333 6.95 14.72 6.58
C PHE A 333 8.37 15.02 6.11
N MET A 334 9.37 14.70 6.93
CA MET A 334 10.78 14.91 6.59
C MET A 334 11.21 13.98 5.44
N CYS A 335 11.16 14.52 4.22
CA CYS A 335 11.69 13.91 3.01
C CYS A 335 12.77 14.82 2.39
N ASN A 336 13.58 14.25 1.48
CA ASN A 336 14.66 14.99 0.82
C ASN A 336 14.19 16.27 0.12
N GLY A 337 13.02 16.24 -0.51
CA GLY A 337 12.46 17.38 -1.23
C GLY A 337 12.13 18.57 -0.32
N ILE A 338 11.61 18.29 0.88
CA ILE A 338 11.27 19.30 1.89
C ILE A 338 12.54 19.83 2.53
N ALA A 339 13.40 18.92 2.99
CA ALA A 339 14.61 19.27 3.73
C ALA A 339 15.52 20.23 2.97
N ALA A 340 15.68 20.01 1.67
CA ALA A 340 16.51 20.86 0.81
C ALA A 340 15.96 22.29 0.59
N ARG A 341 14.73 22.59 1.01
CA ARG A 341 14.03 23.86 0.72
C ARG A 341 13.45 24.52 1.97
N LEU A 342 13.60 23.91 3.15
CA LEU A 342 12.89 24.35 4.36
C LEU A 342 13.29 25.76 4.82
N LEU A 343 14.51 26.21 4.49
CA LEU A 343 14.97 27.58 4.75
C LEU A 343 14.55 28.61 3.69
N ASP A 344 13.96 28.20 2.57
CA ASP A 344 13.41 29.13 1.60
C ASP A 344 12.12 29.73 2.18
N PRO A 345 12.05 31.06 2.43
CA PRO A 345 10.89 31.67 3.07
C PRO A 345 9.60 31.52 2.26
N LEU A 346 9.71 31.51 0.93
CA LEU A 346 8.56 31.31 0.04
C LEU A 346 8.08 29.86 0.08
N PHE A 347 9.00 28.89 0.18
CA PHE A 347 8.65 27.49 0.35
C PHE A 347 7.96 27.26 1.69
N ALA A 348 8.53 27.79 2.79
CA ALA A 348 7.96 27.71 4.13
C ALA A 348 6.54 28.30 4.18
N ALA A 349 6.34 29.53 3.69
CA ALA A 349 5.02 30.16 3.65
C ALA A 349 3.99 29.33 2.83
N ARG A 350 4.41 28.72 1.72
CA ARG A 350 3.53 27.83 0.95
C ARG A 350 3.18 26.56 1.72
N LEU A 351 4.13 25.97 2.45
CA LEU A 351 3.84 24.82 3.30
C LEU A 351 2.84 25.16 4.39
N GLU A 352 2.96 26.33 5.03
CA GLU A 352 2.03 26.81 6.06
C GLU A 352 0.60 26.90 5.50
N ILE A 353 0.42 27.54 4.34
CA ILE A 353 -0.89 27.63 3.66
C ILE A 353 -1.49 26.24 3.41
N TRP A 354 -0.69 25.29 2.93
CA TRP A 354 -1.17 23.93 2.66
C TRP A 354 -1.45 23.14 3.95
N PHE A 355 -0.68 23.39 5.01
CA PHE A 355 -0.89 22.80 6.32
C PHE A 355 -2.24 23.27 6.91
N GLU A 356 -2.52 24.57 6.87
CA GLU A 356 -3.80 25.14 7.33
C GLU A 356 -4.99 24.56 6.54
N ARG A 357 -4.86 24.43 5.22
CA ARG A 357 -5.94 23.93 4.35
C ARG A 357 -6.25 22.45 4.54
N LEU A 358 -5.25 21.63 4.86
CA LEU A 358 -5.38 20.17 4.92
C LEU A 358 -5.51 19.63 6.35
N GLY A 359 -4.93 20.33 7.32
CA GLY A 359 -4.68 19.82 8.66
C GLY A 359 -3.57 18.77 8.68
N ALA A 360 -2.96 18.58 9.86
CA ALA A 360 -1.73 17.81 10.02
C ALA A 360 -1.76 16.39 9.44
N ALA A 361 -2.86 15.64 9.61
CA ALA A 361 -2.93 14.26 9.13
C ALA A 361 -2.90 14.16 7.60
N ARG A 362 -3.68 15.00 6.91
CA ARG A 362 -3.79 14.97 5.45
C ARG A 362 -2.60 15.65 4.80
N PHE A 363 -2.05 16.68 5.42
CA PHE A 363 -0.88 17.39 4.93
C PHE A 363 0.32 16.45 4.74
N VAL A 364 0.62 15.60 5.73
CA VAL A 364 1.75 14.66 5.61
C VAL A 364 1.54 13.62 4.53
N THR A 365 0.30 13.13 4.33
CA THR A 365 0.00 12.22 3.21
C THR A 365 0.10 12.92 1.86
N PHE A 366 -0.25 14.20 1.80
CA PHE A 366 -0.13 15.03 0.60
C PHE A 366 1.32 15.32 0.24
N MET A 367 2.17 15.62 1.22
CA MET A 367 3.55 16.02 0.96
C MET A 367 4.41 14.85 0.50
N CYS A 368 4.69 14.80 -0.80
CA CYS A 368 5.65 13.90 -1.43
C CYS A 368 6.84 14.68 -2.04
N ASN A 369 7.92 13.97 -2.39
CA ASN A 369 9.10 14.60 -3.00
C ASN A 369 8.74 15.35 -4.30
N GLY A 370 7.82 14.82 -5.11
CA GLY A 370 7.37 15.43 -6.35
C GLY A 370 6.68 16.77 -6.15
N ILE A 371 5.88 16.91 -5.07
CA ILE A 371 5.24 18.16 -4.67
C ILE A 371 6.27 19.13 -4.11
N ALA A 372 7.07 18.70 -3.15
CA ALA A 372 8.07 19.55 -2.51
C ALA A 372 9.06 20.16 -3.54
N ALA A 373 9.47 19.37 -4.54
CA ALA A 373 10.37 19.83 -5.59
C ALA A 373 9.78 20.94 -6.48
N ARG A 374 8.45 21.03 -6.57
CA ARG A 374 7.73 21.94 -7.49
C ARG A 374 6.92 23.01 -6.78
N LEU A 375 6.81 22.96 -5.45
CA LEU A 375 5.94 23.85 -4.71
C LEU A 375 6.34 25.32 -4.85
N LEU A 376 7.58 25.65 -5.23
CA LEU A 376 8.03 27.01 -5.51
C LEU A 376 7.59 27.54 -6.88
N ASP A 377 7.25 26.66 -7.83
CA ASP A 377 6.75 27.06 -9.15
C ASP A 377 5.35 27.70 -9.00
N PRO A 378 5.15 28.97 -9.42
CA PRO A 378 3.86 29.65 -9.30
C PRO A 378 2.73 28.98 -10.10
N LEU A 379 3.04 28.42 -11.29
CA LEU A 379 2.06 27.71 -12.11
C LEU A 379 1.67 26.39 -11.45
N PHE A 380 2.62 25.69 -10.82
CA PHE A 380 2.32 24.47 -10.07
C PHE A 380 1.40 24.77 -8.89
N ALA A 381 1.71 25.79 -8.09
CA ALA A 381 0.87 26.20 -6.96
C ALA A 381 -0.54 26.60 -7.40
N ALA A 382 -0.67 27.39 -8.47
CA ALA A 382 -1.97 27.76 -9.02
C ALA A 382 -2.78 26.53 -9.49
N ARG A 383 -2.13 25.53 -10.12
CA ARG A 383 -2.79 24.29 -10.51
C ARG A 383 -3.24 23.47 -9.29
N LEU A 384 -2.42 23.40 -8.24
CA LEU A 384 -2.83 22.75 -7.00
C LEU A 384 -4.06 23.41 -6.38
N ASP A 385 -4.13 24.74 -6.38
CA ASP A 385 -5.29 25.48 -5.87
C ASP A 385 -6.58 25.14 -6.64
N ILE A 386 -6.51 25.11 -7.97
CA ILE A 386 -7.65 24.74 -8.82
C ILE A 386 -8.14 23.32 -8.49
N TRP A 387 -7.22 22.36 -8.41
CA TRP A 387 -7.59 20.97 -8.11
C TRP A 387 -8.09 20.79 -6.68
N PHE A 388 -7.55 21.54 -5.72
CA PHE A 388 -8.01 21.53 -4.34
C PHE A 388 -9.44 22.04 -4.22
N GLN A 389 -9.77 23.16 -4.89
CA GLN A 389 -11.12 23.71 -4.93
C GLN A 389 -12.13 22.73 -5.54
N ARG A 390 -11.73 22.01 -6.60
CA ARG A 390 -12.60 21.07 -7.33
C ARG A 390 -12.85 19.75 -6.59
N LEU A 391 -11.84 19.24 -5.88
CA LEU A 391 -11.91 17.93 -5.22
C LEU A 391 -12.30 18.01 -3.74
N GLY A 392 -11.98 19.12 -3.08
CA GLY A 392 -11.99 19.25 -1.63
C GLY A 392 -10.86 18.46 -0.97
N ALA A 393 -10.55 18.81 0.29
CA ALA A 393 -9.34 18.35 0.97
C ALA A 393 -9.14 16.83 0.99
N ALA A 394 -10.17 16.04 1.32
CA ALA A 394 -10.03 14.59 1.45
C ALA A 394 -9.67 13.91 0.12
N ARG A 395 -10.37 14.28 -0.96
CA ARG A 395 -10.17 13.67 -2.29
C ARG A 395 -8.91 14.20 -2.95
N PHE A 396 -8.56 15.45 -2.72
CA PHE A 396 -7.34 16.06 -3.25
C PHE A 396 -6.08 15.33 -2.79
N VAL A 397 -5.99 14.97 -1.51
CA VAL A 397 -4.84 14.22 -0.99
C VAL A 397 -4.72 12.83 -1.61
N THR A 398 -5.84 12.13 -1.80
CA THR A 398 -5.83 10.83 -2.49
C THR A 398 -5.47 10.96 -3.97
N PHE A 399 -5.88 12.04 -4.62
CA PHE A 399 -5.56 12.33 -6.02
C PHE A 399 -4.08 12.67 -6.21
N MET A 400 -3.52 13.53 -5.36
CA MET A 400 -2.16 14.02 -5.54
C MET A 400 -1.12 12.99 -5.13
N CYS A 401 -0.60 12.25 -6.11
CA CYS A 401 0.58 11.39 -5.97
C CYS A 401 1.80 11.97 -6.68
N ASP A 402 3.00 11.43 -6.39
CA ASP A 402 4.26 11.81 -7.05
C ASP A 402 4.16 11.82 -8.57
N SER A 403 3.45 10.86 -9.15
CA SER A 403 3.31 10.73 -10.62
C SER A 403 2.50 11.86 -11.24
N ILE A 404 1.47 12.35 -10.53
CA ILE A 404 0.65 13.49 -10.95
C ILE A 404 1.43 14.78 -10.72
N ALA A 405 2.01 14.96 -9.54
CA ALA A 405 2.82 16.14 -9.21
C ALA A 405 3.96 16.34 -10.23
N ALA A 406 4.59 15.24 -10.68
CA ALA A 406 5.65 15.29 -11.67
C ALA A 406 5.22 15.84 -13.04
N ARG A 407 3.93 15.71 -13.39
CA ARG A 407 3.39 15.95 -14.74
C ARG A 407 2.36 17.06 -14.81
N VAL A 408 1.84 17.52 -13.68
CA VAL A 408 0.73 18.50 -13.64
C VAL A 408 1.09 19.83 -14.28
N LEU A 409 2.36 20.14 -14.55
CA LEU A 409 2.78 21.33 -15.30
C LEU A 409 2.72 21.15 -16.81
N ASP A 410 2.74 19.92 -17.31
CA ASP A 410 2.63 19.64 -18.75
C ASP A 410 1.23 20.07 -19.24
N PRO A 411 1.13 20.90 -20.30
CA PRO A 411 -0.15 21.38 -20.81
C PRO A 411 -1.04 20.26 -21.35
N LEU A 412 -0.48 19.26 -22.02
CA LEU A 412 -1.22 18.13 -22.58
C LEU A 412 -1.74 17.23 -21.46
N PHE A 413 -0.92 16.96 -20.44
CA PHE A 413 -1.35 16.20 -19.27
C PHE A 413 -2.50 16.90 -18.55
N ALA A 414 -2.38 18.22 -18.31
CA ALA A 414 -3.44 18.97 -17.65
C ALA A 414 -4.73 19.02 -18.46
N ALA A 415 -4.66 19.25 -19.77
CA ALA A 415 -5.84 19.19 -20.64
C ALA A 415 -6.53 17.82 -20.58
N ARG A 416 -5.76 16.72 -20.56
CA ARG A 416 -6.32 15.38 -20.41
C ARG A 416 -6.92 15.14 -19.03
N LEU A 417 -6.31 15.65 -17.96
CA LEU A 417 -6.90 15.58 -16.61
C LEU A 417 -8.26 16.29 -16.56
N GLU A 418 -8.37 17.47 -17.17
CA GLU A 418 -9.63 18.22 -17.26
C GLU A 418 -10.72 17.40 -17.96
N ILE A 419 -10.44 16.86 -19.15
CA ILE A 419 -11.38 16.01 -19.90
C ILE A 419 -11.86 14.83 -19.05
N TRP A 420 -10.94 14.12 -18.39
CA TRP A 420 -11.31 12.96 -17.56
C TRP A 420 -12.05 13.33 -16.29
N PHE A 421 -11.76 14.50 -15.72
CA PHE A 421 -12.49 15.02 -14.57
C PHE A 421 -13.94 15.35 -14.92
N GLU A 422 -14.17 15.99 -16.06
CA GLU A 422 -15.52 16.30 -16.57
C GLU A 422 -16.32 15.02 -16.85
N ARG A 423 -15.69 14.01 -17.46
CA ARG A 423 -16.35 12.74 -17.80
C ARG A 423 -16.74 11.88 -16.60
N LEU A 424 -15.94 11.90 -15.53
CA LEU A 424 -16.11 11.01 -14.38
C LEU A 424 -16.78 11.68 -13.18
N GLY A 425 -16.61 13.00 -13.04
CA GLY A 425 -16.91 13.74 -11.82
C GLY A 425 -15.94 13.43 -10.69
N ALA A 426 -15.90 14.31 -9.68
CA ALA A 426 -14.86 14.33 -8.65
C ALA A 426 -14.67 13.00 -7.90
N ALA A 427 -15.74 12.30 -7.52
CA ALA A 427 -15.63 11.08 -6.73
C ALA A 427 -14.97 9.93 -7.51
N ARG A 428 -15.40 9.71 -8.76
CA ARG A 428 -14.91 8.63 -9.60
C ARG A 428 -13.54 8.94 -10.20
N PHE A 429 -13.27 10.21 -10.49
CA PHE A 429 -12.00 10.66 -11.03
C PHE A 429 -10.84 10.32 -10.09
N VAL A 430 -10.97 10.54 -8.78
CA VAL A 430 -9.89 10.21 -7.83
C VAL A 430 -9.64 8.71 -7.74
N THR A 431 -10.68 7.87 -7.80
CA THR A 431 -10.51 6.42 -7.84
C THR A 431 -9.87 5.94 -9.15
N PHE A 432 -10.21 6.60 -10.26
CA PHE A 432 -9.63 6.32 -11.57
C PHE A 432 -8.15 6.71 -11.65
N MET A 433 -7.78 7.87 -11.12
CA MET A 433 -6.42 8.42 -11.24
C MET A 433 -5.44 7.69 -10.33
N CYS A 434 -4.89 6.58 -10.83
CA CYS A 434 -3.78 5.88 -10.20
C CYS A 434 -2.42 6.31 -10.80
N GLY A 435 -1.32 5.99 -10.11
CA GLY A 435 0.04 6.26 -10.61
C GLY A 435 0.30 5.63 -11.99
N GLY A 436 -0.27 4.44 -12.25
CA GLY A 436 -0.15 3.76 -13.54
C GLY A 436 -0.76 4.54 -14.71
N ILE A 437 -1.92 5.18 -14.48
CA ILE A 437 -2.61 6.04 -15.45
C ILE A 437 -1.86 7.36 -15.61
N ALA A 438 -1.52 8.02 -14.50
CA ALA A 438 -0.85 9.32 -14.53
C ALA A 438 0.46 9.29 -15.33
N VAL A 439 1.24 8.21 -15.23
CA VAL A 439 2.48 8.06 -15.98
C VAL A 439 2.27 7.96 -17.49
N ARG A 440 1.14 7.37 -17.92
CA ARG A 440 0.85 7.04 -19.33
C ARG A 440 -0.13 7.97 -19.99
N LEU A 441 -0.78 8.86 -19.23
CA LEU A 441 -1.79 9.77 -19.79
C LEU A 441 -1.21 10.75 -20.80
N LEU A 442 0.11 10.87 -20.96
CA LEU A 442 0.73 11.64 -22.04
C LEU A 442 0.83 10.88 -23.37
N ASP A 443 0.78 9.55 -23.33
CA ASP A 443 0.83 8.70 -24.52
C ASP A 443 -0.50 8.82 -25.30
N PRO A 444 -0.49 9.23 -26.59
CA PRO A 444 -1.71 9.35 -27.39
C PRO A 444 -2.45 8.03 -27.62
N LEU A 445 -1.74 6.92 -27.78
CA LEU A 445 -2.35 5.60 -27.94
C LEU A 445 -3.03 5.17 -26.65
N PHE A 446 -2.40 5.43 -25.50
CA PHE A 446 -3.00 5.11 -24.21
C PHE A 446 -4.30 5.90 -23.99
N ALA A 447 -4.29 7.19 -24.29
CA ALA A 447 -5.49 8.02 -24.20
C ALA A 447 -6.62 7.54 -25.13
N ALA A 448 -6.30 7.20 -26.38
CA ALA A 448 -7.28 6.64 -27.30
C ALA A 448 -7.86 5.31 -26.81
N CYS A 449 -7.02 4.43 -26.25
CA CYS A 449 -7.50 3.19 -25.61
C CYS A 449 -8.43 3.48 -24.44
N LEU A 450 -8.12 4.47 -23.59
CA LEU A 450 -9.00 4.85 -22.48
C LEU A 450 -10.37 5.32 -22.98
N ASP A 451 -10.41 6.11 -24.05
CA ASP A 451 -11.66 6.60 -24.65
C ASP A 451 -12.53 5.43 -25.13
N ILE A 452 -11.95 4.49 -25.89
CA ILE A 452 -12.64 3.30 -26.40
C ILE A 452 -13.25 2.49 -25.24
N TRP A 453 -12.45 2.21 -24.21
CA TRP A 453 -12.92 1.40 -23.07
C TRP A 453 -13.93 2.16 -22.21
N PHE A 454 -13.84 3.48 -22.11
CA PHE A 454 -14.80 4.31 -21.41
C PHE A 454 -16.18 4.31 -22.10
N GLU A 455 -16.21 4.45 -23.43
CA GLU A 455 -17.45 4.37 -24.21
C GLU A 455 -18.13 3.01 -24.06
N ARG A 456 -17.36 1.93 -24.06
CA ARG A 456 -17.88 0.55 -23.96
C ARG A 456 -18.41 0.19 -22.57
N LEU A 457 -17.79 0.69 -21.50
CA LEU A 457 -18.13 0.32 -20.13
C LEU A 457 -19.07 1.32 -19.45
N GLY A 458 -19.01 2.58 -19.85
CA GLY A 458 -19.60 3.70 -19.14
C GLY A 458 -18.86 4.05 -17.84
N ALA A 459 -19.08 5.26 -17.33
CA ALA A 459 -18.26 5.85 -16.26
C ALA A 459 -18.13 5.00 -14.99
N ALA A 460 -19.22 4.40 -14.51
CA ALA A 460 -19.20 3.64 -13.25
C ALA A 460 -18.34 2.37 -13.34
N ARG A 461 -18.51 1.61 -14.44
CA ARG A 461 -17.81 0.33 -14.64
C ARG A 461 -16.36 0.56 -15.07
N PHE A 462 -16.10 1.60 -15.84
CA PHE A 462 -14.77 1.96 -16.30
C PHE A 462 -13.80 2.21 -15.14
N VAL A 463 -14.23 2.93 -14.10
CA VAL A 463 -13.39 3.19 -12.92
C VAL A 463 -13.05 1.92 -12.17
N THR A 464 -14.00 0.98 -12.03
CA THR A 464 -13.74 -0.32 -11.40
C THR A 464 -12.83 -1.20 -12.26
N PHE A 465 -12.97 -1.12 -13.59
CA PHE A 465 -12.13 -1.84 -14.53
C PHE A 465 -10.68 -1.33 -14.50
N MET A 466 -10.47 -0.02 -14.49
CA MET A 466 -9.15 0.59 -14.59
C MET A 466 -8.33 0.42 -13.30
N CYS A 467 -7.66 -0.72 -13.17
CA CYS A 467 -6.68 -0.99 -12.14
C CYS A 467 -5.24 -0.70 -12.61
N ASN A 468 -4.28 -0.62 -11.67
CA ASN A 468 -2.86 -0.46 -12.00
C ASN A 468 -2.36 -1.55 -12.97
N GLY A 469 -2.83 -2.80 -12.81
CA GLY A 469 -2.44 -3.92 -13.66
C GLY A 469 -2.83 -3.73 -15.13
N ILE A 470 -4.03 -3.19 -15.37
CA ILE A 470 -4.55 -2.89 -16.72
C ILE A 470 -3.85 -1.68 -17.30
N ALA A 471 -3.79 -0.57 -16.54
CA ALA A 471 -3.15 0.66 -17.01
C ALA A 471 -1.71 0.42 -17.45
N ALA A 472 -0.98 -0.46 -16.75
CA ALA A 472 0.39 -0.78 -17.08
C ALA A 472 0.58 -1.50 -18.43
N ARG A 473 -0.46 -2.19 -18.93
CA ARG A 473 -0.39 -3.13 -20.06
C ARG A 473 -1.30 -2.77 -21.22
N LEU A 474 -2.13 -1.73 -21.10
CA LEU A 474 -3.13 -1.40 -22.11
C LEU A 474 -2.52 -1.06 -23.49
N LEU A 475 -1.25 -0.65 -23.52
CA LEU A 475 -0.50 -0.38 -24.75
C LEU A 475 0.08 -1.64 -25.42
N ASP A 476 0.06 -2.79 -24.74
CA ASP A 476 0.51 -4.05 -25.33
C ASP A 476 -0.58 -4.60 -26.28
N PRO A 477 -0.28 -4.81 -27.58
CA PRO A 477 -1.29 -5.26 -28.54
C PRO A 477 -1.88 -6.64 -28.22
N LEU A 478 -1.08 -7.55 -27.65
CA LEU A 478 -1.55 -8.88 -27.25
C LEU A 478 -2.45 -8.78 -26.03
N PHE A 479 -2.13 -7.91 -25.07
CA PHE A 479 -3.00 -7.65 -23.93
C PHE A 479 -4.34 -7.05 -24.39
N ALA A 480 -4.31 -6.05 -25.26
CA ALA A 480 -5.51 -5.42 -25.80
C ALA A 480 -6.39 -6.43 -26.55
N ALA A 481 -5.81 -7.26 -27.43
CA ALA A 481 -6.55 -8.31 -28.14
C ALA A 481 -7.20 -9.33 -27.17
N ARG A 482 -6.49 -9.72 -26.10
CA ARG A 482 -7.06 -10.61 -25.08
C ARG A 482 -8.18 -9.94 -24.29
N LEU A 483 -8.08 -8.65 -23.99
CA LEU A 483 -9.17 -7.91 -23.34
C LEU A 483 -10.43 -7.90 -24.21
N GLU A 484 -10.29 -7.68 -25.52
CA GLU A 484 -11.41 -7.71 -26.47
C GLU A 484 -12.13 -9.06 -26.45
N ILE A 485 -11.39 -10.17 -26.58
CA ILE A 485 -11.94 -11.52 -26.55
C ILE A 485 -12.74 -11.78 -25.26
N TRP A 486 -12.17 -11.42 -24.11
CA TRP A 486 -12.85 -11.62 -22.82
C TRP A 486 -14.03 -10.69 -22.62
N PHE A 487 -13.98 -9.47 -23.15
CA PHE A 487 -15.10 -8.53 -23.11
C PHE A 487 -16.29 -9.04 -23.91
N GLU A 488 -16.06 -9.55 -25.12
CA GLU A 488 -17.10 -10.16 -25.96
C GLU A 488 -17.73 -11.39 -25.29
N ARG A 489 -16.90 -12.27 -24.71
CA ARG A 489 -17.37 -13.51 -24.06
C ARG A 489 -18.19 -13.28 -22.78
N LEU A 490 -17.86 -12.25 -22.00
CA LEU A 490 -18.48 -12.00 -20.69
C LEU A 490 -19.57 -10.94 -20.70
N GLY A 491 -19.47 -9.97 -21.62
CA GLY A 491 -20.23 -8.73 -21.60
C GLY A 491 -19.77 -7.77 -20.48
N ALA A 492 -20.10 -6.49 -20.63
CA ALA A 492 -19.54 -5.41 -19.83
C ALA A 492 -19.64 -5.59 -18.30
N ALA A 493 -20.78 -6.04 -17.79
CA ALA A 493 -20.99 -6.14 -16.33
C ALA A 493 -20.10 -7.23 -15.70
N ARG A 494 -19.99 -8.39 -16.35
CA ARG A 494 -19.22 -9.53 -15.83
C ARG A 494 -17.72 -9.34 -16.08
N PHE A 495 -17.36 -8.72 -17.19
CA PHE A 495 -15.98 -8.43 -17.55
C PHE A 495 -15.28 -7.58 -16.49
N VAL A 496 -15.93 -6.53 -15.99
CA VAL A 496 -15.35 -5.67 -14.94
C VAL A 496 -15.10 -6.44 -13.63
N THR A 497 -16.04 -7.30 -13.22
CA THR A 497 -15.85 -8.14 -12.03
C THR A 497 -14.75 -9.18 -12.24
N PHE A 498 -14.62 -9.71 -13.45
CA PHE A 498 -13.57 -10.66 -13.82
C PHE A 498 -12.19 -10.01 -13.83
N MET A 499 -12.06 -8.80 -14.36
CA MET A 499 -10.76 -8.16 -14.57
C MET A 499 -10.16 -7.58 -13.29
N CYS A 500 -9.61 -8.47 -12.46
CA CYS A 500 -8.85 -8.12 -11.26
C CYS A 500 -7.36 -7.88 -11.59
N ASN A 501 -6.62 -7.28 -10.65
CA ASN A 501 -5.16 -7.07 -10.78
C ASN A 501 -4.42 -8.39 -11.05
N GLY A 502 -4.83 -9.49 -10.41
CA GLY A 502 -4.23 -10.81 -10.56
C GLY A 502 -4.29 -11.33 -12.00
N ILE A 503 -5.45 -11.17 -12.65
CA ILE A 503 -5.69 -11.53 -14.05
C ILE A 503 -4.93 -10.59 -14.97
N ALA A 504 -5.11 -9.27 -14.81
CA ALA A 504 -4.46 -8.29 -15.66
C ALA A 504 -2.92 -8.46 -15.68
N ALA A 505 -2.32 -8.80 -14.54
CA ALA A 505 -0.89 -9.01 -14.44
C ALA A 505 -0.36 -10.20 -15.27
N ARG A 506 -1.21 -11.22 -15.50
CA ARG A 506 -0.84 -12.52 -16.07
C ARG A 506 -1.48 -12.79 -17.42
N LEU A 507 -2.40 -11.94 -17.87
CA LEU A 507 -3.14 -12.16 -19.11
C LEU A 507 -2.23 -12.18 -20.35
N LEU A 508 -0.96 -11.76 -20.28
CA LEU A 508 0.02 -11.91 -21.37
C LEU A 508 0.68 -13.29 -21.41
N ASP A 509 0.67 -14.05 -20.31
CA ASP A 509 1.24 -15.39 -20.26
C ASP A 509 0.36 -16.37 -21.08
N PRO A 510 0.91 -17.11 -22.06
CA PRO A 510 0.13 -18.04 -22.87
C PRO A 510 -0.47 -19.21 -22.08
N LEU A 511 0.26 -19.73 -21.09
CA LEU A 511 -0.21 -20.84 -20.25
C LEU A 511 -1.36 -20.38 -19.35
N PHE A 512 -1.26 -19.17 -18.79
CA PHE A 512 -2.35 -18.58 -18.00
C PHE A 512 -3.60 -18.40 -18.84
N ALA A 513 -3.47 -17.84 -20.06
CA ALA A 513 -4.59 -17.67 -20.97
C ALA A 513 -5.25 -19.00 -21.33
N ALA A 514 -4.47 -20.02 -21.70
CA ALA A 514 -5.00 -21.35 -22.01
C ALA A 514 -5.75 -21.96 -20.81
N ARG A 515 -5.22 -21.82 -19.59
CA ARG A 515 -5.90 -22.29 -18.37
C ARG A 515 -7.20 -21.53 -18.12
N LEU A 516 -7.25 -20.21 -18.36
CA LEU A 516 -8.49 -19.44 -18.25
C LEU A 516 -9.56 -19.96 -19.21
N GLU A 517 -9.19 -20.30 -20.45
CA GLU A 517 -10.14 -20.84 -21.44
C GLU A 517 -10.74 -22.17 -20.98
N ILE A 518 -9.90 -23.11 -20.53
CA ILE A 518 -10.36 -24.41 -20.00
C ILE A 518 -11.36 -24.20 -18.85
N TRP A 519 -11.04 -23.32 -17.91
CA TRP A 519 -11.92 -23.05 -16.77
C TRP A 519 -13.20 -22.32 -17.16
N PHE A 520 -13.15 -21.45 -18.17
CA PHE A 520 -14.32 -20.77 -18.70
C PHE A 520 -15.30 -21.74 -19.36
N GLU A 521 -14.80 -22.68 -20.17
CA GLU A 521 -15.60 -23.73 -20.80
C GLU A 521 -16.27 -24.64 -19.77
N ARG A 522 -15.54 -25.03 -18.72
CA ARG A 522 -16.05 -25.91 -17.65
C ARG A 522 -17.14 -25.27 -16.78
N LEU A 523 -17.06 -23.95 -16.55
CA LEU A 523 -17.94 -23.25 -15.60
C LEU A 523 -19.08 -22.47 -16.26
N GLY A 524 -18.86 -22.01 -17.49
CA GLY A 524 -19.69 -21.00 -18.15
C GLY A 524 -19.53 -19.61 -17.54
N ALA A 525 -19.92 -18.58 -18.28
CA ALA A 525 -19.60 -17.18 -17.98
C ALA A 525 -19.99 -16.70 -16.58
N ALA A 526 -21.18 -17.06 -16.08
CA ALA A 526 -21.66 -16.57 -14.79
C ALA A 526 -20.86 -17.14 -13.60
N ARG A 527 -20.57 -18.44 -13.63
CA ARG A 527 -19.85 -19.12 -12.54
C ARG A 527 -18.36 -18.84 -12.61
N PHE A 528 -17.80 -18.72 -13.81
CA PHE A 528 -16.40 -18.42 -14.02
C PHE A 528 -15.99 -17.08 -13.38
N VAL A 529 -16.80 -16.04 -13.54
CA VAL A 529 -16.49 -14.72 -12.95
C VAL A 529 -16.47 -14.78 -11.43
N THR A 530 -17.42 -15.49 -10.81
CA THR A 530 -17.43 -15.68 -9.35
C THR A 530 -16.27 -16.53 -8.87
N PHE A 531 -15.86 -17.53 -9.67
CA PHE A 531 -14.74 -18.41 -9.36
C PHE A 531 -13.40 -17.69 -9.44
N MET A 532 -13.18 -16.85 -10.45
CA MET A 532 -11.89 -16.21 -10.72
C MET A 532 -11.61 -15.03 -9.76
N CYS A 533 -11.26 -15.34 -8.52
CA CYS A 533 -10.75 -14.38 -7.55
C CYS A 533 -9.26 -14.06 -7.77
N ASN A 534 -8.76 -13.02 -7.09
CA ASN A 534 -7.33 -12.66 -7.15
C ASN A 534 -6.44 -13.83 -6.69
N GLY A 535 -6.86 -14.57 -5.67
CA GLY A 535 -6.12 -15.70 -5.11
C GLY A 535 -5.92 -16.84 -6.09
N ILE A 536 -6.96 -17.19 -6.86
CA ILE A 536 -6.88 -18.19 -7.94
C ILE A 536 -6.03 -17.65 -9.08
N ALA A 537 -6.33 -16.45 -9.58
CA ALA A 537 -5.59 -15.86 -10.69
C ALA A 537 -4.08 -15.77 -10.41
N ALA A 538 -3.70 -15.46 -9.17
CA ALA A 538 -2.31 -15.36 -8.77
C ALA A 538 -1.54 -16.69 -8.86
N ARG A 539 -2.24 -17.82 -8.73
CA ARG A 539 -1.66 -19.16 -8.56
C ARG A 539 -2.00 -20.12 -9.68
N LEU A 540 -2.86 -19.73 -10.62
CA LEU A 540 -3.28 -20.61 -11.71
C LEU A 540 -2.12 -21.03 -12.62
N LEU A 541 -0.95 -20.39 -12.56
CA LEU A 541 0.26 -20.83 -13.27
C LEU A 541 1.04 -21.93 -12.53
N ASP A 542 0.86 -22.06 -11.22
CA ASP A 542 1.50 -23.09 -10.43
C ASP A 542 0.90 -24.47 -10.80
N PRO A 543 1.71 -25.46 -11.21
CA PRO A 543 1.22 -26.78 -11.60
C PRO A 543 0.57 -27.55 -10.44
N LEU A 544 1.09 -27.43 -9.22
CA LEU A 544 0.55 -28.10 -8.04
C LEU A 544 -0.80 -27.49 -7.66
N PHE A 545 -0.90 -26.16 -7.70
CA PHE A 545 -2.17 -25.48 -7.46
C PHE A 545 -3.24 -25.89 -8.48
N ALA A 546 -2.88 -25.93 -9.77
CA ALA A 546 -3.79 -26.35 -10.82
C ALA A 546 -4.27 -27.79 -10.62
N ALA A 547 -3.37 -28.72 -10.32
CA ALA A 547 -3.73 -30.12 -10.06
C ALA A 547 -4.64 -30.25 -8.82
N SER A 548 -4.32 -29.58 -7.71
CA SER A 548 -5.18 -29.58 -6.52
C SER A 548 -6.56 -28.99 -6.82
N LEU A 549 -6.62 -27.92 -7.61
CA LEU A 549 -7.88 -27.29 -8.01
C LEU A 549 -8.74 -28.23 -8.86
N GLU A 550 -8.14 -29.01 -9.76
CA GLU A 550 -8.85 -30.04 -10.53
C GLU A 550 -9.42 -31.15 -9.64
N ILE A 551 -8.63 -31.67 -8.70
CA ILE A 551 -9.10 -32.68 -7.73
C ILE A 551 -10.32 -32.17 -6.96
N TRP A 552 -10.27 -30.93 -6.45
CA TRP A 552 -11.39 -30.34 -5.72
C TRP A 552 -12.60 -30.05 -6.62
N PHE A 553 -12.37 -29.70 -7.87
CA PHE A 553 -13.44 -29.51 -8.85
C PHE A 553 -14.17 -30.81 -9.16
N GLU A 554 -13.46 -31.92 -9.34
CA GLU A 554 -14.04 -33.25 -9.55
C GLU A 554 -14.84 -33.71 -8.33
N ARG A 555 -14.30 -33.51 -7.11
CA ARG A 555 -14.95 -33.93 -5.86
C ARG A 555 -16.22 -33.14 -5.54
N LEU A 556 -16.26 -31.85 -5.85
CA LEU A 556 -17.37 -30.97 -5.50
C LEU A 556 -18.38 -30.78 -6.64
N GLY A 557 -17.92 -30.89 -7.88
CA GLY A 557 -18.63 -30.44 -9.07
C GLY A 557 -18.65 -28.90 -9.20
N ALA A 558 -18.96 -28.43 -10.41
CA ALA A 558 -18.82 -27.02 -10.79
C ALA A 558 -19.48 -26.02 -9.83
N ALA A 559 -20.77 -26.22 -9.50
CA ALA A 559 -21.52 -25.25 -8.70
C ALA A 559 -20.98 -25.11 -7.27
N ARG A 560 -20.59 -26.23 -6.66
CA ARG A 560 -20.08 -26.25 -5.28
C ARG A 560 -18.63 -25.81 -5.20
N CYS A 561 -17.82 -26.13 -6.21
CA CYS A 561 -16.44 -25.67 -6.30
C CYS A 561 -16.36 -24.13 -6.35
N VAL A 562 -17.27 -23.46 -7.08
CA VAL A 562 -17.34 -21.98 -7.09
C VAL A 562 -17.68 -21.39 -5.73
N THR A 563 -18.62 -21.97 -4.99
CA THR A 563 -18.94 -21.50 -3.63
C THR A 563 -17.82 -21.80 -2.64
N PHE A 564 -17.12 -22.92 -2.82
CA PHE A 564 -16.02 -23.35 -1.97
C PHE A 564 -14.77 -22.49 -2.17
N MET A 565 -14.39 -22.18 -3.40
CA MET A 565 -13.13 -21.49 -3.68
C MET A 565 -13.22 -20.01 -3.33
N CYS A 566 -12.55 -19.63 -2.25
CA CYS A 566 -12.30 -18.25 -1.85
C CYS A 566 -10.81 -17.91 -1.90
N ASP A 567 -10.46 -16.62 -1.74
CA ASP A 567 -9.05 -16.18 -1.69
C ASP A 567 -8.25 -16.90 -0.59
N SER A 568 -8.86 -17.17 0.56
CA SER A 568 -8.19 -17.83 1.68
C SER A 568 -7.86 -19.30 1.42
N ILE A 569 -8.75 -20.02 0.73
CA ILE A 569 -8.54 -21.40 0.31
C ILE A 569 -7.51 -21.44 -0.83
N ALA A 570 -7.69 -20.58 -1.84
CA ALA A 570 -6.74 -20.48 -2.95
C ALA A 570 -5.32 -20.19 -2.46
N ALA A 571 -5.17 -19.35 -1.44
CA ALA A 571 -3.88 -19.01 -0.86
C ALA A 571 -3.17 -20.18 -0.17
N ARG A 572 -3.90 -21.20 0.28
CA ARG A 572 -3.40 -22.26 1.16
C ARG A 572 -3.46 -23.66 0.56
N LEU A 573 -4.12 -23.84 -0.59
CA LEU A 573 -4.20 -25.13 -1.28
C LEU A 573 -2.85 -25.75 -1.63
N LEU A 574 -1.80 -24.93 -1.74
CA LEU A 574 -0.42 -25.39 -1.96
C LEU A 574 0.24 -25.96 -0.69
N ASP A 575 -0.32 -25.72 0.49
CA ASP A 575 0.18 -26.27 1.74
C ASP A 575 -0.32 -27.72 1.92
N PRO A 576 0.58 -28.72 2.01
CA PRO A 576 0.18 -30.12 2.14
C PRO A 576 -0.63 -30.42 3.40
N LEU A 577 -0.34 -29.74 4.52
CA LEU A 577 -1.08 -29.91 5.76
C LEU A 577 -2.48 -29.32 5.65
N PHE A 578 -2.63 -28.18 4.97
CA PHE A 578 -3.94 -27.60 4.69
C PHE A 578 -4.78 -28.53 3.81
N ALA A 579 -4.19 -29.06 2.73
CA ALA A 579 -4.86 -30.01 1.84
C ALA A 579 -5.30 -31.29 2.58
N ALA A 580 -4.41 -31.87 3.41
CA ALA A 580 -4.75 -33.04 4.20
C ALA A 580 -5.89 -32.78 5.20
N ARG A 581 -5.89 -31.61 5.87
CA ARG A 581 -6.97 -31.23 6.79
C ARG A 581 -8.28 -30.99 6.04
N LEU A 582 -8.25 -30.38 4.86
CA LEU A 582 -9.45 -30.25 4.02
C LEU A 582 -10.02 -31.62 3.65
N ASP A 583 -9.17 -32.59 3.29
CA ASP A 583 -9.59 -33.96 2.94
C ASP A 583 -10.29 -34.65 4.11
N ILE A 584 -9.73 -34.55 5.33
CA ILE A 584 -10.35 -35.09 6.55
C ILE A 584 -11.74 -34.50 6.77
N TRP A 585 -11.87 -33.17 6.70
CA TRP A 585 -13.16 -32.49 6.91
C TRP A 585 -14.16 -32.78 5.79
N PHE A 586 -13.69 -32.93 4.55
CA PHE A 586 -14.53 -33.32 3.42
C PHE A 586 -15.09 -34.73 3.61
N GLN A 587 -14.28 -35.69 4.06
CA GLN A 587 -14.73 -37.06 4.37
C GLN A 587 -15.73 -37.07 5.52
N ARG A 588 -15.52 -36.28 6.58
CA ARG A 588 -16.40 -36.24 7.76
C ARG A 588 -17.75 -35.58 7.48
N LEU A 589 -17.82 -34.56 6.62
CA LEU A 589 -19.03 -33.78 6.38
C LEU A 589 -19.78 -34.17 5.11
N GLY A 590 -19.07 -34.71 4.11
CA GLY A 590 -19.58 -34.88 2.75
C GLY A 590 -19.71 -33.54 2.00
N ALA A 591 -19.79 -33.62 0.67
CA ALA A 591 -19.62 -32.46 -0.21
C ALA A 591 -20.59 -31.28 0.08
N ALA A 592 -21.87 -31.53 0.34
CA ALA A 592 -22.84 -30.46 0.54
C ALA A 592 -22.60 -29.66 1.84
N ARG A 593 -22.35 -30.38 2.94
CA ARG A 593 -22.11 -29.77 4.26
C ARG A 593 -20.73 -29.15 4.34
N PHE A 594 -19.74 -29.77 3.70
CA PHE A 594 -18.38 -29.24 3.66
C PHE A 594 -18.30 -27.84 3.07
N VAL A 595 -18.99 -27.58 1.95
CA VAL A 595 -19.01 -26.23 1.34
C VAL A 595 -19.73 -25.21 2.21
N THR A 596 -20.75 -25.63 2.96
CA THR A 596 -21.44 -24.73 3.91
C THR A 596 -20.58 -24.43 5.12
N PHE A 597 -19.81 -25.41 5.59
CA PHE A 597 -18.86 -25.29 6.69
C PHE A 597 -17.69 -24.38 6.32
N MET A 598 -17.07 -24.60 5.15
CA MET A 598 -15.86 -23.89 4.75
C MET A 598 -16.16 -22.43 4.41
N CYS A 599 -15.69 -21.54 5.29
CA CYS A 599 -15.67 -20.09 5.07
C CYS A 599 -14.23 -19.56 5.15
N ASP A 600 -14.03 -18.30 4.73
CA ASP A 600 -12.72 -17.62 4.82
C ASP A 600 -12.10 -17.70 6.22
N SER A 601 -12.91 -17.55 7.27
CA SER A 601 -12.41 -17.56 8.65
C SER A 601 -11.87 -18.93 9.08
N ILE A 602 -12.49 -20.02 8.61
CA ILE A 602 -12.03 -21.40 8.86
C ILE A 602 -10.79 -21.67 8.01
N ALA A 603 -10.84 -21.38 6.71
CA ALA A 603 -9.71 -21.58 5.82
C ALA A 603 -8.45 -20.84 6.29
N ALA A 604 -8.60 -19.62 6.82
CA ALA A 604 -7.49 -18.85 7.35
C ALA A 604 -6.81 -19.47 8.58
N ARG A 605 -7.52 -20.31 9.33
CA ARG A 605 -7.10 -20.84 10.65
C ARG A 605 -6.92 -22.34 10.66
N LEU A 606 -7.30 -23.06 9.60
CA LEU A 606 -7.28 -24.52 9.58
C LEU A 606 -5.87 -25.11 9.76
N LEU A 607 -4.80 -24.34 9.54
CA LEU A 607 -3.42 -24.75 9.82
C LEU A 607 -3.01 -24.62 11.28
N ASP A 608 -3.71 -23.81 12.08
CA ASP A 608 -3.44 -23.67 13.51
C ASP A 608 -3.82 -24.96 14.26
N PRO A 609 -2.90 -25.60 15.01
CA PRO A 609 -3.18 -26.84 15.73
C PRO A 609 -4.26 -26.70 16.81
N LEU A 610 -4.29 -25.57 17.53
CA LEU A 610 -5.28 -25.32 18.59
C LEU A 610 -6.67 -25.09 17.98
N PHE A 611 -6.74 -24.42 16.83
CA PHE A 611 -7.99 -24.26 16.11
C PHE A 611 -8.50 -25.62 15.61
N ALA A 612 -7.63 -26.44 15.03
CA ALA A 612 -8.00 -27.77 14.56
C ALA A 612 -8.51 -28.66 15.71
N ALA A 613 -7.80 -28.72 16.84
CA ALA A 613 -8.24 -29.48 18.02
C ALA A 613 -9.60 -28.98 18.54
N SER A 614 -9.79 -27.66 18.59
CA SER A 614 -11.08 -27.07 19.01
C SER A 614 -12.22 -27.46 18.06
N LEU A 615 -11.97 -27.49 16.74
CA LEU A 615 -12.97 -27.96 15.78
C LEU A 615 -13.35 -29.41 16.00
N GLU A 616 -12.38 -30.28 16.34
CA GLU A 616 -12.66 -31.70 16.62
C GLU A 616 -13.54 -31.86 17.85
N ILE A 617 -13.20 -31.19 18.95
CA ILE A 617 -14.01 -31.20 20.18
C ILE A 617 -15.45 -30.78 19.91
N TRP A 618 -15.64 -29.67 19.19
CA TRP A 618 -16.99 -29.16 18.89
C TRP A 618 -17.74 -30.03 17.88
N PHE A 619 -17.03 -30.69 16.96
CA PHE A 619 -17.63 -31.64 16.03
C PHE A 619 -18.14 -32.88 16.74
N GLU A 620 -17.37 -33.43 17.68
CA GLU A 620 -17.78 -34.58 18.50
C GLU A 620 -19.00 -34.26 19.37
N ARG A 621 -19.03 -33.06 19.97
CA ARG A 621 -20.13 -32.62 20.85
C ARG A 621 -21.45 -32.37 20.11
N LEU A 622 -21.40 -31.88 18.87
CA LEU A 622 -22.59 -31.46 18.12
C LEU A 622 -23.04 -32.46 17.06
N GLY A 623 -22.12 -33.28 16.56
CA GLY A 623 -22.33 -34.07 15.35
C GLY A 623 -22.42 -33.21 14.08
N ALA A 624 -22.30 -33.86 12.92
CA ALA A 624 -22.07 -33.17 11.64
C ALA A 624 -23.14 -32.14 11.24
N ALA A 625 -24.42 -32.38 11.53
CA ALA A 625 -25.50 -31.48 11.09
C ALA A 625 -25.55 -30.19 11.90
N LEU A 626 -25.48 -30.30 13.23
CA LEU A 626 -25.50 -29.14 14.13
C LEU A 626 -24.17 -28.37 14.06
N PHE A 627 -23.04 -29.07 13.92
CA PHE A 627 -21.73 -28.45 13.82
C PHE A 627 -21.61 -27.46 12.65
N VAL A 628 -22.11 -27.82 11.46
CA VAL A 628 -22.07 -26.93 10.28
C VAL A 628 -22.90 -25.67 10.52
N THR A 629 -24.03 -25.79 11.23
CA THR A 629 -24.91 -24.65 11.55
C THR A 629 -24.27 -23.76 12.63
N PHE A 630 -23.59 -24.38 13.60
CA PHE A 630 -22.88 -23.69 14.67
C PHE A 630 -21.66 -22.91 14.17
N MET A 631 -20.89 -23.50 13.24
CA MET A 631 -19.66 -22.94 12.70
C MET A 631 -19.91 -21.79 11.74
N CYS A 632 -20.31 -20.65 12.29
CA CYS A 632 -20.39 -19.38 11.58
C CYS A 632 -19.03 -18.65 11.57
N GLY A 633 -18.86 -17.68 10.67
CA GLY A 633 -17.62 -16.90 10.57
C GLY A 633 -17.25 -16.19 11.89
N GLY A 634 -18.25 -15.77 12.68
CA GLY A 634 -18.05 -15.15 14.00
C GLY A 634 -17.44 -16.10 15.03
N VAL A 635 -17.87 -17.37 15.05
CA VAL A 635 -17.34 -18.43 15.92
C VAL A 635 -15.94 -18.83 15.47
N ALA A 636 -15.77 -19.13 14.18
CA ALA A 636 -14.47 -19.51 13.62
C ALA A 636 -13.39 -18.47 13.88
N ALA A 637 -13.73 -17.17 13.82
CA ALA A 637 -12.78 -16.10 14.06
C ALA A 637 -12.27 -16.03 15.51
N ARG A 638 -13.01 -16.59 16.48
CA ARG A 638 -12.79 -16.40 17.93
C ARG A 638 -12.53 -17.68 18.70
N LEU A 639 -12.65 -18.84 18.08
CA LEU A 639 -12.49 -20.14 18.74
C LEU A 639 -11.10 -20.33 19.40
N LEU A 640 -10.09 -19.61 18.92
CA LEU A 640 -8.74 -19.57 19.51
C LEU A 640 -8.64 -18.74 20.80
N ASN A 641 -9.65 -17.94 21.13
CA ASN A 641 -9.67 -17.17 22.37
C ASN A 641 -10.17 -18.07 23.52
N PRO A 642 -9.39 -18.28 24.59
CA PRO A 642 -9.76 -19.18 25.67
C PRO A 642 -11.00 -18.70 26.45
N LEU A 643 -11.20 -17.39 26.60
CA LEU A 643 -12.40 -16.84 27.25
C LEU A 643 -13.65 -17.06 26.41
N PHE A 644 -13.51 -17.02 25.08
CA PHE A 644 -14.60 -17.33 24.15
C PHE A 644 -14.96 -18.81 24.23
N ALA A 645 -13.96 -19.69 24.20
CA ALA A 645 -14.17 -21.14 24.35
C ALA A 645 -14.86 -21.50 25.67
N ALA A 646 -14.39 -20.94 26.79
CA ALA A 646 -15.02 -21.14 28.10
C ALA A 646 -16.48 -20.63 28.13
N SER A 647 -16.74 -19.48 27.50
CA SER A 647 -18.11 -18.96 27.40
C SER A 647 -19.01 -19.89 26.57
N LEU A 648 -18.48 -20.46 25.48
CA LEU A 648 -19.24 -21.44 24.68
C LEU A 648 -19.57 -22.68 25.50
N ASP A 649 -18.65 -23.17 26.33
CA ASP A 649 -18.88 -24.33 27.20
C ASP A 649 -20.03 -24.05 28.19
N ILE A 650 -20.00 -22.91 28.88
CA ILE A 650 -21.05 -22.49 29.82
C ILE A 650 -22.42 -22.46 29.14
N TRP A 651 -22.52 -21.81 27.97
CA TRP A 651 -23.79 -21.68 27.26
C TRP A 651 -24.25 -23.00 26.63
N PHE A 652 -23.31 -23.87 26.24
CA PHE A 652 -23.62 -25.20 25.73
C PHE A 652 -24.23 -26.09 26.80
N GLU A 653 -23.64 -26.11 28.01
CA GLU A 653 -24.16 -26.87 29.15
C GLU A 653 -25.57 -26.40 29.55
N ARG A 654 -25.81 -25.09 29.55
CA ARG A 654 -27.10 -24.50 29.96
C ARG A 654 -28.23 -24.71 28.96
N LEU A 655 -27.93 -24.69 27.66
CA LEU A 655 -28.96 -24.76 26.61
C LEU A 655 -29.15 -26.17 26.04
N GLY A 656 -28.10 -27.00 26.07
CA GLY A 656 -28.02 -28.25 25.32
C GLY A 656 -27.84 -28.02 23.82
N ALA A 657 -27.35 -29.05 23.11
CA ALA A 657 -26.82 -28.92 21.75
C ALA A 657 -27.74 -28.20 20.74
N ALA A 658 -28.98 -28.66 20.57
CA ALA A 658 -29.87 -28.11 19.53
C ALA A 658 -30.25 -26.64 19.78
N ARG A 659 -30.50 -26.28 21.03
CA ARG A 659 -30.85 -24.91 21.43
C ARG A 659 -29.63 -24.00 21.39
N PHE A 660 -28.47 -24.50 21.80
CA PHE A 660 -27.21 -23.77 21.72
C PHE A 660 -26.86 -23.38 20.28
N VAL A 661 -27.00 -24.30 19.33
CA VAL A 661 -26.75 -23.98 17.91
C VAL A 661 -27.75 -22.95 17.37
N THR A 662 -29.01 -23.01 17.80
CA THR A 662 -30.02 -22.01 17.40
C THR A 662 -29.72 -20.63 18.01
N PHE A 663 -29.22 -20.61 19.25
CA PHE A 663 -28.77 -19.41 19.95
C PHE A 663 -27.54 -18.80 19.28
N MET A 664 -26.53 -19.61 18.93
CA MET A 664 -25.25 -19.13 18.42
C MET A 664 -25.34 -18.59 16.99
N CYS A 665 -25.60 -17.28 16.88
CA CYS A 665 -25.50 -16.51 15.65
C CYS A 665 -24.20 -15.67 15.60
N ASN A 666 -23.86 -15.15 14.40
CA ASN A 666 -22.73 -14.22 14.23
C ASN A 666 -22.79 -13.01 15.18
N GLY A 667 -24.00 -12.50 15.48
CA GLY A 667 -24.19 -11.35 16.36
C GLY A 667 -23.78 -11.62 17.81
N ILE A 668 -24.10 -12.81 18.31
CA ILE A 668 -23.73 -13.29 19.65
C ILE A 668 -22.25 -13.63 19.68
N ALA A 669 -21.76 -14.42 18.72
CA ALA A 669 -20.35 -14.79 18.65
C ALA A 669 -19.44 -13.56 18.62
N ALA A 670 -19.86 -12.48 17.96
CA ALA A 670 -19.10 -11.24 17.89
C ALA A 670 -18.92 -10.52 19.24
N ARG A 671 -19.83 -10.73 20.19
CA ARG A 671 -19.97 -9.95 21.44
C ARG A 671 -19.85 -10.76 22.71
N LEU A 672 -19.75 -12.09 22.64
CA LEU A 672 -19.70 -12.95 23.81
C LEU A 672 -18.49 -12.67 24.74
N LEU A 673 -17.45 -12.03 24.22
CA LEU A 673 -16.28 -11.57 24.98
C LEU A 673 -16.48 -10.23 25.69
N ASP A 674 -17.56 -9.51 25.41
CA ASP A 674 -17.88 -8.25 26.08
C ASP A 674 -18.56 -8.57 27.44
N PRO A 675 -17.99 -8.11 28.58
CA PRO A 675 -18.54 -8.41 29.90
C PRO A 675 -19.97 -7.89 30.12
N LEU A 676 -20.30 -6.72 29.55
CA LEU A 676 -21.65 -6.14 29.66
C LEU A 676 -22.66 -6.93 28.84
N PHE A 677 -22.22 -7.43 27.67
CA PHE A 677 -23.05 -8.31 26.85
C PHE A 677 -23.30 -9.64 27.58
N ALA A 678 -22.25 -10.26 28.13
CA ALA A 678 -22.36 -11.49 28.89
C ALA A 678 -23.31 -11.33 30.10
N ALA A 679 -23.15 -10.26 30.89
CA ALA A 679 -24.05 -9.96 32.00
C ALA A 679 -25.50 -9.75 31.55
N SER A 680 -25.71 -9.08 30.41
CA SER A 680 -27.05 -8.91 29.83
C SER A 680 -27.67 -10.24 29.41
N LEU A 681 -26.88 -11.16 28.84
CA LEU A 681 -27.35 -12.50 28.50
C LEU A 681 -27.80 -13.27 29.73
N GLU A 682 -27.05 -13.19 30.84
CA GLU A 682 -27.41 -13.82 32.12
C GLU A 682 -28.77 -13.31 32.62
N ILE A 683 -28.95 -11.99 32.70
CA ILE A 683 -30.20 -11.37 33.16
C ILE A 683 -31.40 -11.84 32.32
N TRP A 684 -31.27 -11.81 30.98
CA TRP A 684 -32.36 -12.22 30.10
C TRP A 684 -32.60 -13.73 30.09
N PHE A 685 -31.56 -14.54 30.31
CA PHE A 685 -31.68 -15.98 30.44
C PHE A 685 -32.45 -16.38 31.71
N GLU A 686 -32.14 -15.76 32.85
CA GLU A 686 -32.86 -15.98 34.12
C GLU A 686 -34.34 -15.61 34.01
N ARG A 687 -34.64 -14.49 33.34
CA ARG A 687 -36.01 -13.99 33.20
C ARG A 687 -36.90 -14.77 32.23
N LEU A 688 -36.31 -15.30 31.16
CA LEU A 688 -37.07 -15.98 30.09
C LEU A 688 -37.04 -17.51 30.21
N GLY A 689 -36.00 -18.06 30.84
CA GLY A 689 -35.68 -19.48 30.78
C GLY A 689 -35.21 -19.91 29.37
N ALA A 690 -34.59 -21.09 29.30
CA ALA A 690 -33.83 -21.52 28.12
C ALA A 690 -34.61 -21.52 26.80
N ALA A 691 -35.87 -21.95 26.78
CA ALA A 691 -36.64 -22.08 25.54
C ALA A 691 -37.03 -20.72 24.93
N LEU A 692 -37.52 -19.80 25.77
CA LEU A 692 -37.91 -18.47 25.32
C LEU A 692 -36.68 -17.61 25.03
N PHE A 693 -35.61 -17.75 25.81
CA PHE A 693 -34.36 -17.02 25.63
C PHE A 693 -33.74 -17.24 24.24
N VAL A 694 -33.66 -18.49 23.77
CA VAL A 694 -33.11 -18.81 22.44
C VAL A 694 -33.93 -18.15 21.33
N THR A 695 -35.25 -18.11 21.48
CA THR A 695 -36.14 -17.48 20.50
C THR A 695 -36.03 -15.96 20.53
N PHE A 696 -35.83 -15.39 21.73
CA PHE A 696 -35.63 -13.96 21.95
C PHE A 696 -34.31 -13.45 21.35
N MET A 697 -33.24 -14.24 21.47
CA MET A 697 -31.89 -13.88 21.06
C MET A 697 -31.67 -13.99 19.54
N CYS A 698 -32.44 -13.19 18.79
CA CYS A 698 -32.23 -13.01 17.36
C CYS A 698 -31.02 -12.09 17.07
N GLY A 699 -30.52 -12.11 15.82
CA GLY A 699 -29.38 -11.28 15.41
C GLY A 699 -29.61 -9.78 15.61
N GLY A 700 -30.86 -9.31 15.51
CA GLY A 700 -31.24 -7.92 15.77
C GLY A 700 -31.09 -7.50 17.23
N VAL A 701 -31.48 -8.38 18.16
CA VAL A 701 -31.35 -8.17 19.62
C VAL A 701 -29.88 -8.25 20.02
N ALA A 702 -29.17 -9.31 19.62
CA ALA A 702 -27.76 -9.48 19.94
C ALA A 702 -26.91 -8.29 19.47
N ALA A 703 -27.25 -7.68 18.33
CA ALA A 703 -26.51 -6.54 17.81
C ALA A 703 -26.62 -5.26 18.67
N ARG A 704 -27.69 -5.13 19.47
CA ARG A 704 -28.09 -3.88 20.14
C ARG A 704 -28.22 -3.99 21.66
N LEU A 705 -28.06 -5.18 22.23
CA LEU A 705 -28.23 -5.39 23.68
C LEU A 705 -27.27 -4.54 24.55
N LEU A 706 -26.15 -4.08 23.97
CA LEU A 706 -25.21 -3.17 24.62
C LEU A 706 -25.64 -1.70 24.61
N ASP A 707 -26.67 -1.33 23.83
CA ASP A 707 -27.21 0.02 23.81
C ASP A 707 -28.14 0.20 25.03
N PRO A 708 -27.85 1.15 25.95
CA PRO A 708 -28.65 1.36 27.16
C PRO A 708 -30.10 1.75 26.86
N LEU A 709 -30.36 2.49 25.78
CA LEU A 709 -31.71 2.87 25.39
C LEU A 709 -32.47 1.66 24.85
N PHE A 710 -31.78 0.76 24.14
CA PHE A 710 -32.38 -0.47 23.66
C PHE A 710 -32.73 -1.37 24.83
N ALA A 711 -31.81 -1.55 25.78
CA ALA A 711 -32.05 -2.32 27.00
C ALA A 711 -33.24 -1.77 27.80
N ALA A 712 -33.33 -0.45 28.00
CA ALA A 712 -34.47 0.19 28.67
C ALA A 712 -35.79 -0.04 27.91
N CYS A 713 -35.78 0.02 26.59
CA CYS A 713 -36.97 -0.30 25.80
C CYS A 713 -37.39 -1.77 25.96
N LEU A 714 -36.44 -2.71 26.02
CA LEU A 714 -36.74 -4.12 26.25
C LEU A 714 -37.42 -4.33 27.61
N GLU A 715 -36.94 -3.66 28.66
CA GLU A 715 -37.54 -3.70 30.00
C GLU A 715 -39.01 -3.27 29.97
N ILE A 716 -39.30 -2.09 29.39
CA ILE A 716 -40.65 -1.54 29.28
C ILE A 716 -41.59 -2.51 28.55
N TRP A 717 -41.16 -3.06 27.41
CA TRP A 717 -41.99 -3.97 26.63
C TRP A 717 -42.12 -5.35 27.28
N PHE A 718 -41.11 -5.80 28.03
CA PHE A 718 -41.17 -7.04 28.80
C PHE A 718 -42.20 -6.95 29.93
N GLU A 719 -42.19 -5.87 30.70
CA GLU A 719 -43.18 -5.63 31.78
C GLU A 719 -44.61 -5.57 31.24
N ARG A 720 -44.80 -4.93 30.08
CA ARG A 720 -46.14 -4.73 29.48
C ARG A 720 -46.73 -5.99 28.84
N LEU A 721 -45.89 -6.87 28.29
CA LEU A 721 -46.35 -8.03 27.53
C LEU A 721 -46.27 -9.34 28.32
N GLY A 722 -45.35 -9.44 29.27
CA GLY A 722 -44.95 -10.68 29.92
C GLY A 722 -44.12 -11.58 28.98
N ALA A 723 -43.37 -12.51 29.56
CA ALA A 723 -42.28 -13.24 28.89
C ALA A 723 -42.66 -13.88 27.53
N ALA A 724 -43.67 -14.74 27.48
CA ALA A 724 -43.99 -15.48 26.25
C ALA A 724 -44.44 -14.57 25.09
N ARG A 725 -45.22 -13.53 25.41
CA ARG A 725 -45.72 -12.55 24.44
C ARG A 725 -44.63 -11.60 23.99
N PHE A 726 -43.76 -11.18 24.92
CA PHE A 726 -42.59 -10.36 24.62
C PHE A 726 -41.65 -11.05 23.62
N VAL A 727 -41.32 -12.32 23.83
CA VAL A 727 -40.44 -13.05 22.90
C VAL A 727 -41.06 -13.16 21.50
N THR A 728 -42.37 -13.39 21.42
CA THR A 728 -43.08 -13.43 20.13
C THR A 728 -43.09 -12.06 19.43
N PHE A 729 -43.19 -10.98 20.21
CA PHE A 729 -43.12 -9.59 19.73
C PHE A 729 -41.72 -9.20 19.24
N MET A 730 -40.67 -9.67 19.91
CA MET A 730 -39.27 -9.31 19.65
C MET A 730 -38.68 -10.04 18.43
N CYS A 731 -39.21 -9.74 17.25
CA CYS A 731 -38.64 -10.18 15.98
C CYS A 731 -37.46 -9.30 15.52
N ASN A 732 -36.70 -9.76 14.52
CA ASN A 732 -35.61 -8.98 13.93
C ASN A 732 -36.07 -7.60 13.42
N GLY A 733 -37.29 -7.52 12.86
CA GLY A 733 -37.86 -6.28 12.35
C GLY A 733 -38.09 -5.22 13.44
N VAL A 734 -38.58 -5.64 14.62
CA VAL A 734 -38.80 -4.79 15.79
C VAL A 734 -37.47 -4.40 16.42
N ALA A 735 -36.61 -5.38 16.70
CA ALA A 735 -35.30 -5.14 17.32
C ALA A 735 -34.45 -4.15 16.51
N ALA A 736 -34.54 -4.20 15.17
CA ALA A 736 -33.80 -3.30 14.30
C ALA A 736 -34.24 -1.82 14.39
N ARG A 737 -35.45 -1.55 14.87
CA ARG A 737 -36.13 -0.24 14.80
C ARG A 737 -36.58 0.31 16.14
N LEU A 738 -36.44 -0.45 17.23
CA LEU A 738 -36.95 -0.05 18.54
C LEU A 738 -36.36 1.29 19.04
N LEU A 739 -35.17 1.66 18.55
CA LEU A 739 -34.51 2.93 18.85
C LEU A 739 -34.97 4.11 17.98
N ASP A 740 -35.76 3.87 16.93
CA ASP A 740 -36.35 4.94 16.12
C ASP A 740 -37.54 5.56 16.89
N PRO A 741 -37.49 6.86 17.24
CA PRO A 741 -38.56 7.50 18.02
C PRO A 741 -39.93 7.45 17.34
N LEU A 742 -39.98 7.53 16.00
CA LEU A 742 -41.23 7.46 15.25
C LEU A 742 -41.78 6.04 15.28
N PHE A 743 -40.90 5.03 15.24
CA PHE A 743 -41.31 3.64 15.33
C PHE A 743 -41.84 3.32 16.73
N ALA A 744 -41.13 3.76 17.77
CA ALA A 744 -41.56 3.62 19.16
C ALA A 744 -42.93 4.27 19.41
N ALA A 745 -43.15 5.51 18.95
CA ALA A 745 -44.44 6.18 19.05
C ALA A 745 -45.56 5.40 18.32
N CYS A 746 -45.26 4.85 17.14
CA CYS A 746 -46.21 4.01 16.43
C CYS A 746 -46.55 2.71 17.20
N LEU A 747 -45.57 2.08 17.85
CA LEU A 747 -45.82 0.89 18.66
C LEU A 747 -46.76 1.20 19.82
N GLU A 748 -46.57 2.32 20.51
CA GLU A 748 -47.42 2.77 21.60
C GLU A 748 -48.88 2.92 21.15
N ILE A 749 -49.12 3.68 20.07
CA ILE A 749 -50.47 3.89 19.53
C ILE A 749 -51.14 2.57 19.17
N TRP A 750 -50.42 1.64 18.52
CA TRP A 750 -51.00 0.36 18.13
C TRP A 750 -51.19 -0.59 19.30
N PHE A 751 -50.34 -0.51 20.34
CA PHE A 751 -50.50 -1.27 21.57
C PHE A 751 -51.76 -0.85 22.32
N GLU A 752 -51.99 0.46 22.48
CA GLU A 752 -53.20 1.01 23.11
C GLU A 752 -54.48 0.58 22.35
N ARG A 753 -54.43 0.60 21.01
CA ARG A 753 -55.59 0.25 20.17
C ARG A 753 -55.93 -1.25 20.19
N LEU A 754 -54.93 -2.12 20.22
CA LEU A 754 -55.12 -3.57 20.07
C LEU A 754 -55.21 -4.29 21.41
N GLY A 755 -54.59 -3.75 22.46
CA GLY A 755 -54.30 -4.47 23.69
C GLY A 755 -53.25 -5.57 23.48
N ALA A 756 -52.65 -6.04 24.59
CA ALA A 756 -51.45 -6.88 24.54
C ALA A 756 -51.58 -8.17 23.69
N ALA A 757 -52.72 -8.88 23.76
CA ALA A 757 -52.88 -10.15 23.05
C ALA A 757 -52.98 -9.98 21.52
N CYS A 758 -53.77 -8.99 21.07
CA CYS A 758 -53.93 -8.73 19.64
C CYS A 758 -52.70 -8.01 19.07
N PHE A 759 -52.02 -7.18 19.87
CA PHE A 759 -50.82 -6.46 19.46
C PHE A 759 -49.68 -7.42 19.05
N VAL A 760 -49.39 -8.44 19.86
CA VAL A 760 -48.33 -9.41 19.51
C VAL A 760 -48.68 -10.22 18.27
N THR A 761 -49.95 -10.57 18.09
CA THR A 761 -50.42 -11.28 16.89
C THR A 761 -50.29 -10.41 15.63
N PHE A 762 -50.53 -9.11 15.77
CA PHE A 762 -50.36 -8.12 14.71
C PHE A 762 -48.88 -7.89 14.36
N MET A 763 -48.02 -7.79 15.36
CA MET A 763 -46.60 -7.46 15.22
C MET A 763 -45.79 -8.64 14.67
N CYS A 764 -45.78 -8.79 13.34
CA CYS A 764 -44.86 -9.67 12.62
C CYS A 764 -43.74 -8.87 11.94
N ASP A 765 -42.67 -9.55 11.49
CA ASP A 765 -41.56 -8.94 10.72
C ASP A 765 -42.07 -8.08 9.52
N GLY A 766 -43.17 -8.50 8.89
CA GLY A 766 -43.76 -7.79 7.76
C GLY A 766 -44.39 -6.45 8.12
N VAL A 767 -44.99 -6.35 9.31
CA VAL A 767 -45.62 -5.14 9.86
C VAL A 767 -44.53 -4.19 10.36
N ALA A 768 -43.61 -4.68 11.21
CA ALA A 768 -42.54 -3.87 11.79
C ALA A 768 -41.69 -3.17 10.72
N ALA A 769 -41.39 -3.84 9.61
CA ALA A 769 -40.64 -3.26 8.50
C ALA A 769 -41.37 -2.12 7.75
N ARG A 770 -42.70 -2.00 7.91
CA ARG A 770 -43.56 -1.07 7.15
C ARG A 770 -44.31 -0.07 8.01
N MET A 771 -44.23 -0.17 9.34
CA MET A 771 -44.98 0.72 10.23
C MET A 771 -44.66 2.20 10.02
N LEU A 772 -43.46 2.54 9.54
CA LEU A 772 -43.10 3.94 9.23
C LEU A 772 -43.59 4.42 7.86
N ASN A 773 -44.24 3.56 7.06
CA ASN A 773 -44.79 3.94 5.77
C ASN A 773 -46.19 4.57 5.96
N PRO A 774 -46.42 5.84 5.57
CA PRO A 774 -47.70 6.51 5.77
C PRO A 774 -48.87 5.83 5.06
N ALA A 775 -48.65 5.31 3.85
CA ALA A 775 -49.68 4.60 3.10
C ALA A 775 -50.07 3.29 3.80
N PHE A 776 -49.09 2.57 4.36
CA PHE A 776 -49.37 1.39 5.17
C PHE A 776 -50.17 1.74 6.43
N GLN A 777 -49.79 2.80 7.15
CA GLN A 777 -50.52 3.26 8.34
C GLN A 777 -51.97 3.69 8.05
N ALA A 778 -52.19 4.36 6.92
CA ALA A 778 -53.54 4.77 6.50
C ALA A 778 -54.41 3.56 6.20
N ILE A 779 -53.87 2.58 5.47
CA ILE A 779 -54.55 1.33 5.14
C ILE A 779 -54.87 0.54 6.42
N THR A 780 -53.88 0.32 7.30
CA THR A 780 -54.09 -0.42 8.54
C THR A 780 -55.12 0.25 9.45
N SER A 781 -55.12 1.58 9.55
CA SER A 781 -56.11 2.32 10.35
C SER A 781 -57.53 2.14 9.81
N ARG A 782 -57.74 2.20 8.49
CA ARG A 782 -59.06 1.94 7.88
C ARG A 782 -59.55 0.53 8.16
N TRP A 783 -58.67 -0.45 8.00
CA TRP A 783 -58.99 -1.86 8.20
C TRP A 783 -59.26 -2.19 9.68
N PHE A 784 -58.55 -1.56 10.61
CA PHE A 784 -58.79 -1.71 12.04
C PHE A 784 -60.22 -1.30 12.41
N ASN A 785 -60.67 -0.15 11.91
CA ASN A 785 -62.04 0.35 12.15
C ASN A 785 -63.11 -0.58 11.55
N ALA A 786 -62.81 -1.28 10.46
CA ALA A 786 -63.75 -2.18 9.79
C ALA A 786 -63.85 -3.57 10.43
N LEU A 787 -62.79 -4.05 11.09
CA LEU A 787 -62.66 -5.44 11.55
C LEU A 787 -62.77 -5.63 13.06
N GLY A 788 -62.52 -4.59 13.83
CA GLY A 788 -62.24 -4.70 15.26
C GLY A 788 -60.88 -5.37 15.54
N ALA A 789 -60.39 -5.22 16.77
CA ALA A 789 -59.01 -5.54 17.15
C ALA A 789 -58.60 -7.00 16.86
N GLN A 790 -59.46 -7.97 17.19
CA GLN A 790 -59.11 -9.39 17.10
C GLN A 790 -58.99 -9.89 15.66
N ASN A 791 -59.97 -9.57 14.79
CA ASN A 791 -59.94 -9.96 13.39
C ASN A 791 -58.86 -9.18 12.61
N PHE A 792 -58.68 -7.91 12.93
CA PHE A 792 -57.60 -7.10 12.39
C PHE A 792 -56.22 -7.72 12.67
N ALA A 793 -55.94 -8.02 13.94
CA ALA A 793 -54.65 -8.60 14.33
C ALA A 793 -54.39 -9.96 13.68
N ARG A 794 -55.40 -10.83 13.61
CA ARG A 794 -55.27 -12.15 12.97
C ARG A 794 -54.99 -12.05 11.47
N ILE A 795 -55.64 -11.14 10.76
CA ILE A 795 -55.46 -10.95 9.32
C ILE A 795 -54.11 -10.30 9.00
N PHE A 796 -53.76 -9.21 9.70
CA PHE A 796 -52.49 -8.49 9.48
C PHE A 796 -51.27 -9.17 10.12
N GLY A 797 -51.49 -10.15 11.01
CA GLY A 797 -50.46 -11.07 11.47
C GLY A 797 -49.99 -12.06 10.41
N ILE A 798 -50.74 -12.24 9.31
CA ILE A 798 -50.35 -13.10 8.20
C ILE A 798 -49.30 -12.36 7.34
N GLY A 799 -48.03 -12.70 7.52
CA GLY A 799 -46.92 -11.98 6.86
C GLY A 799 -47.01 -11.90 5.32
N GLY A 800 -47.67 -12.85 4.65
CA GLY A 800 -47.93 -12.81 3.20
C GLY A 800 -48.91 -11.71 2.78
N PHE A 801 -49.94 -11.46 3.60
CA PHE A 801 -50.96 -10.43 3.37
C PHE A 801 -50.36 -9.03 3.56
N THR A 802 -49.66 -8.81 4.67
CA THR A 802 -49.03 -7.52 5.02
C THR A 802 -47.99 -7.07 4.01
N LYS A 803 -47.27 -8.00 3.38
CA LYS A 803 -46.32 -7.67 2.31
C LYS A 803 -46.99 -7.09 1.06
N ARG A 804 -48.28 -7.37 0.84
CA ARG A 804 -49.01 -7.07 -0.40
C ARG A 804 -50.11 -6.03 -0.23
N ILE A 805 -50.57 -5.78 0.99
CA ILE A 805 -51.72 -4.91 1.25
C ILE A 805 -51.53 -3.46 0.83
N VAL A 806 -50.28 -3.01 0.67
CA VAL A 806 -49.94 -1.68 0.12
C VAL A 806 -50.13 -1.57 -1.40
N ASN A 807 -50.35 -2.69 -2.09
CA ASN A 807 -50.70 -2.68 -3.51
C ASN A 807 -52.21 -2.44 -3.64
N ALA A 808 -52.60 -1.33 -4.28
CA ALA A 808 -54.00 -0.93 -4.42
C ALA A 808 -54.89 -1.98 -5.12
N SER A 809 -54.36 -2.79 -6.04
CA SER A 809 -55.15 -3.86 -6.69
C SER A 809 -55.40 -5.03 -5.73
N PHE A 810 -54.42 -5.34 -4.88
CA PHE A 810 -54.55 -6.36 -3.85
C PHE A 810 -55.45 -5.88 -2.71
N GLU A 811 -55.30 -4.63 -2.27
CA GLU A 811 -56.15 -4.01 -1.24
C GLU A 811 -57.62 -4.03 -1.66
N ARG A 812 -57.95 -3.57 -2.87
CA ARG A 812 -59.35 -3.57 -3.35
C ARG A 812 -59.96 -4.97 -3.36
N ARG A 813 -59.21 -5.98 -3.77
CA ARG A 813 -59.66 -7.38 -3.75
C ARG A 813 -59.84 -7.90 -2.33
N ALA A 814 -58.92 -7.57 -1.44
CA ALA A 814 -59.03 -7.90 -0.03
C ALA A 814 -60.27 -7.27 0.61
N VAL A 815 -60.54 -5.98 0.35
CA VAL A 815 -61.74 -5.28 0.85
C VAL A 815 -63.02 -5.94 0.31
N LYS A 816 -63.06 -6.26 -0.99
CA LYS A 816 -64.20 -6.99 -1.58
C LYS A 816 -64.41 -8.34 -0.88
N LEU A 817 -63.34 -9.10 -0.67
CA LEU A 817 -63.39 -10.38 0.02
C LEU A 817 -63.87 -10.24 1.47
N LEU A 818 -63.46 -9.18 2.16
CA LEU A 818 -63.92 -8.86 3.50
C LEU A 818 -65.44 -8.63 3.54
N HIS A 819 -65.96 -7.82 2.61
CA HIS A 819 -67.40 -7.58 2.53
C HIS A 819 -68.20 -8.83 2.20
N THR A 820 -67.65 -9.74 1.38
CA THR A 820 -68.32 -10.98 0.99
C THR A 820 -68.33 -12.04 2.10
N LEU A 821 -67.22 -12.22 2.82
CA LEU A 821 -67.03 -13.35 3.74
C LEU A 821 -67.16 -12.96 5.22
N GLY A 822 -66.98 -11.69 5.57
CA GLY A 822 -66.76 -11.27 6.96
C GLY A 822 -65.35 -11.64 7.48
N GLY A 823 -64.99 -11.11 8.64
CA GLY A 823 -63.62 -11.16 9.16
C GLY A 823 -63.08 -12.57 9.43
N ASP A 824 -63.85 -13.44 10.11
CA ASP A 824 -63.38 -14.78 10.50
C ASP A 824 -63.21 -15.74 9.31
N ALA A 825 -64.14 -15.71 8.36
CA ALA A 825 -64.05 -16.52 7.15
C ALA A 825 -62.94 -16.01 6.22
N MET A 826 -62.74 -14.68 6.14
CA MET A 826 -61.60 -14.10 5.42
C MET A 826 -60.26 -14.52 6.06
N TYR A 827 -60.12 -14.49 7.38
CA TYR A 827 -58.93 -14.96 8.06
C TYR A 827 -58.62 -16.43 7.74
N THR A 828 -59.63 -17.30 7.84
CA THR A 828 -59.50 -18.72 7.54
C THR A 828 -59.05 -18.95 6.10
N PHE A 829 -59.67 -18.24 5.15
CA PHE A 829 -59.28 -18.27 3.74
C PHE A 829 -57.83 -17.81 3.52
N LEU A 830 -57.44 -16.69 4.14
CA LEU A 830 -56.11 -16.14 3.98
C LEU A 830 -55.04 -17.02 4.58
N ARG A 831 -55.32 -17.64 5.72
CA ARG A 831 -54.41 -18.56 6.39
C ARG A 831 -54.17 -19.81 5.56
N ALA A 832 -55.24 -20.42 5.02
CA ALA A 832 -55.15 -21.59 4.13
C ALA A 832 -54.30 -21.33 2.88
N ASN A 833 -54.26 -20.08 2.42
CA ASN A 833 -53.54 -19.68 1.21
C ASN A 833 -52.26 -18.87 1.48
N ASN A 834 -51.84 -18.74 2.74
CA ASN A 834 -50.71 -17.91 3.18
C ASN A 834 -50.71 -16.48 2.59
N GLY A 835 -51.90 -15.90 2.39
CA GLY A 835 -52.07 -14.58 1.77
C GLY A 835 -51.69 -14.49 0.28
N ARG A 836 -51.52 -15.61 -0.43
CA ARG A 836 -51.01 -15.63 -1.83
C ARG A 836 -52.09 -15.76 -2.91
N LYS A 837 -53.14 -16.56 -2.70
CA LYS A 837 -54.20 -16.78 -3.70
C LYS A 837 -55.37 -15.81 -3.48
N MET A 838 -55.22 -14.58 -3.93
CA MET A 838 -56.36 -13.66 -4.21
C MET A 838 -56.48 -13.34 -5.70
N ASP A 839 -55.63 -13.92 -6.54
CA ASP A 839 -55.57 -13.60 -7.97
C ASP A 839 -56.66 -14.30 -8.81
N ASN A 840 -57.39 -15.27 -8.23
CA ASN A 840 -58.44 -16.05 -8.91
C ASN A 840 -59.86 -15.84 -8.32
N ILE A 841 -60.08 -14.76 -7.54
CA ILE A 841 -61.38 -14.32 -6.98
C ILE A 841 -61.62 -12.88 -7.42
#